data_AF-A0A926ZYF7-F1
#
_entry.id   AF-A0A926ZYF7-F1
#
_cell.length_a   1.000
_cell.length_b   1.000
_cell.length_c   1.000
_cell.angle_alpha   90.00
_cell.angle_beta   90.00
_cell.angle_gamma   90.00
#
_symmetry.space_group_name_H-M   'P 1'
#
loop_
_entity.id
_entity.type
_entity.pdbx_description
1 polymer ?
#
loop_
_entity_poly.entity_id
_entity_poly.type
_entity_poly.pdbx_seq_one_letter_code
_entity_poly.pdbx_strand_id
1 'polypeptide(L)'
;MTNPHSALVATVLAALGIGLGGALSPQSAQALSLGQFYREQPQRISIGAGLGPLATAIAQLPAVVLPLQANLTEPAADSTPPTSAQILPGLPSRSPLSLPRPRPGGVDPADQVAPAIIDLDAQNRPINPVLSMTMREELNNLIGRFESALLTANSSQQPTKVSLDQAAPVLTASANTSPVESDGTVLHPALLEARQLLNEWNDLIAQGKYAIARQRWQAVRQSLWDNLPTDRPSAQAEIRAIWLDRGTLVQARSPEGLAQVFDRMAAAGVNTVFVETVNAGYPIYPSSVAPNRNPLISSWDPLKAAVDLGHERGMSVHAWIWTFAVGNQVHNRLLNLPLDYPGPLLTLHPDWAGYDNLGNVVPPGQTKPFLDPANPEVRSYLMRLISEIITNYEVDGLQLDYIRYPFQDPGAGRSYGYGTAARWRFRAMTGIDPLQLATGPGQNATEAERRFHRQMWDRWTDFRVQQISSFVQEVSLMARRQRPDLILSTAVFARPELERRHKIQQDWGTWASQGYVDWIVLMSYAEDTNRFAQLVEPWLVSQTFGRALVIPGIRLLNLPQPAALDQILATRDLPASGYALFAATDLNQSLEAMLSRTQGQTATPLRGNSRQASFQMAHARYQSLQQEWNLLLSNRQLWMEQPVLTPWVEEVNRLGEDLEALAAEPSARRSRDAKLRLEKVRSALNERVLVQTTNSSYRLQTWQHRLTAIEQLLAHGEGVR
;
A
#
# COMPACT_ATOMS: atom_id res chain seq x y z
N MET A 1 12.26 -40.55 35.18
CA MET A 1 12.36 -41.90 34.59
C MET A 1 12.95 -41.77 33.20
N THR A 2 13.81 -42.71 32.87
CA THR A 2 15.03 -42.61 32.06
C THR A 2 14.86 -42.97 30.57
N ASN A 3 15.63 -42.29 29.72
CA ASN A 3 16.03 -42.69 28.35
C ASN A 3 17.10 -43.82 28.43
N PRO A 4 17.43 -44.62 27.38
CA PRO A 4 18.36 -44.13 26.33
C PRO A 4 18.34 -44.81 24.91
N HIS A 5 18.91 -44.09 23.91
CA HIS A 5 19.87 -44.46 22.81
C HIS A 5 19.72 -45.79 22.02
N SER A 6 20.16 -46.01 20.77
CA SER A 6 20.72 -45.32 19.59
C SER A 6 21.19 -46.46 18.64
N ALA A 7 21.09 -46.35 17.30
CA ALA A 7 22.14 -46.77 16.35
C ALA A 7 21.70 -46.66 14.87
N LEU A 8 22.63 -46.11 14.08
CA LEU A 8 22.68 -45.90 12.63
C LEU A 8 23.63 -46.95 12.02
N VAL A 9 23.47 -47.35 10.74
CA VAL A 9 24.47 -47.77 9.71
C VAL A 9 23.67 -48.39 8.54
N ALA A 10 23.38 -47.68 7.44
CA ALA A 10 24.17 -47.50 6.22
C ALA A 10 24.40 -48.78 5.36
N THR A 11 24.00 -48.70 4.07
CA THR A 11 24.70 -49.20 2.84
C THR A 11 23.83 -50.00 1.84
N VAL A 12 23.44 -49.31 0.74
CA VAL A 12 23.51 -49.72 -0.69
C VAL A 12 22.45 -50.66 -1.33
N LEU A 13 21.72 -50.05 -2.29
CA LEU A 13 21.26 -50.48 -3.63
C LEU A 13 20.82 -51.94 -3.89
N ALA A 14 19.55 -52.12 -4.29
CA ALA A 14 19.13 -52.72 -5.57
C ALA A 14 17.59 -52.82 -5.68
N ALA A 15 17.10 -52.92 -6.94
CA ALA A 15 15.72 -53.11 -7.41
C ALA A 15 14.92 -51.81 -7.54
N LEU A 16 14.67 -51.25 -8.73
CA LEU A 16 14.18 -51.88 -9.96
C LEU A 16 14.87 -51.17 -11.16
N GLY A 17 15.44 -51.80 -12.18
CA GLY A 17 15.12 -53.09 -12.76
C GLY A 17 14.43 -52.92 -14.12
N ILE A 18 15.26 -52.79 -15.18
CA ILE A 18 15.00 -53.20 -16.59
C ILE A 18 14.20 -52.19 -17.45
N GLY A 19 14.55 -51.86 -18.71
CA GLY A 19 15.61 -52.35 -19.62
C GLY A 19 15.75 -51.42 -20.86
N LEU A 20 16.98 -51.23 -21.38
CA LEU A 20 17.53 -51.78 -22.65
C LEU A 20 16.92 -51.19 -23.94
N GLY A 21 17.64 -50.67 -24.94
CA GLY A 21 19.05 -50.55 -25.28
C GLY A 21 19.18 -49.56 -26.46
N GLY A 22 20.31 -49.26 -27.09
CA GLY A 22 21.68 -49.71 -26.96
C GLY A 22 22.61 -48.79 -27.78
N ALA A 23 23.89 -48.83 -27.41
CA ALA A 23 25.13 -48.56 -28.16
C ALA A 23 25.16 -47.45 -29.25
N LEU A 24 26.04 -46.46 -29.06
CA LEU A 24 27.38 -46.41 -29.69
C LEU A 24 28.12 -45.14 -29.25
N SER A 25 29.31 -45.31 -28.66
CA SER A 25 30.43 -44.36 -28.66
C SER A 25 31.41 -44.82 -29.76
N PRO A 26 32.48 -44.09 -30.21
CA PRO A 26 33.35 -43.24 -29.39
C PRO A 26 33.95 -41.99 -30.09
N GLN A 27 34.54 -41.06 -29.33
CA GLN A 27 35.99 -40.74 -29.38
C GLN A 27 36.34 -39.44 -28.64
N SER A 28 37.61 -39.38 -28.25
CA SER A 28 38.15 -38.74 -27.07
C SER A 28 39.25 -37.72 -27.44
N ALA A 29 39.49 -36.80 -26.50
CA ALA A 29 40.79 -36.29 -26.05
C ALA A 29 41.60 -35.29 -26.92
N GLN A 30 41.69 -34.06 -26.36
CA GLN A 30 42.89 -33.26 -26.00
C GLN A 30 44.10 -33.17 -26.95
N ALA A 31 44.58 -31.92 -27.17
CA ALA A 31 45.96 -31.51 -26.87
C ALA A 31 46.18 -29.98 -26.93
N LEU A 32 47.00 -29.49 -26.00
CA LEU A 32 47.57 -28.15 -25.83
C LEU A 32 48.83 -27.91 -26.68
N SER A 33 49.16 -26.63 -26.92
CA SER A 33 50.50 -25.95 -26.94
C SER A 33 50.53 -24.88 -28.05
N LEU A 34 51.19 -23.71 -28.02
CA LEU A 34 52.02 -22.91 -27.09
C LEU A 34 52.28 -21.59 -27.86
N GLY A 35 52.42 -20.42 -27.22
CA GLY A 35 53.05 -19.26 -27.90
C GLY A 35 52.82 -17.82 -27.38
N GLN A 36 53.74 -17.38 -26.51
CA GLN A 36 54.36 -16.03 -26.43
C GLN A 36 53.64 -14.78 -25.84
N PHE A 37 54.12 -14.39 -24.64
CA PHE A 37 54.64 -13.09 -24.15
C PHE A 37 54.32 -11.77 -24.91
N TYR A 38 53.80 -10.74 -24.23
CA TYR A 38 54.58 -9.70 -23.50
C TYR A 38 53.67 -8.76 -22.66
N ARG A 39 54.19 -8.30 -21.51
CA ARG A 39 53.67 -7.25 -20.60
C ARG A 39 54.03 -5.86 -21.11
N GLU A 40 53.30 -4.81 -20.72
CA GLU A 40 53.83 -3.65 -19.98
C GLU A 40 52.73 -2.68 -19.49
N GLN A 41 52.96 -2.08 -18.31
CA GLN A 41 52.16 -1.02 -17.68
C GLN A 41 52.76 0.39 -17.99
N PRO A 42 52.55 1.47 -17.19
CA PRO A 42 51.66 2.58 -17.51
C PRO A 42 52.43 3.92 -17.69
N GLN A 43 51.78 4.97 -18.21
CA GLN A 43 52.37 6.32 -18.24
C GLN A 43 51.58 7.34 -17.41
N ARG A 44 52.32 8.03 -16.53
CA ARG A 44 52.04 9.36 -15.99
C ARG A 44 52.59 10.42 -16.95
N ILE A 45 51.89 11.53 -17.14
CA ILE A 45 52.47 12.84 -17.47
C ILE A 45 51.69 13.94 -16.72
N SER A 46 52.41 14.97 -16.28
CA SER A 46 51.90 16.17 -15.59
C SER A 46 52.41 17.45 -16.29
N ILE A 47 51.73 18.57 -15.98
CA ILE A 47 52.12 20.01 -15.99
C ILE A 47 51.73 20.89 -17.20
N GLY A 48 51.09 22.03 -16.86
CA GLY A 48 51.14 23.34 -17.55
C GLY A 48 49.78 24.05 -17.67
N ALA A 49 49.29 24.86 -16.72
CA ALA A 49 49.57 26.28 -16.41
C ALA A 49 48.96 27.33 -17.40
N GLY A 50 48.09 28.21 -16.88
CA GLY A 50 47.58 29.43 -17.55
C GLY A 50 46.58 30.23 -16.69
N LEU A 51 47.02 31.41 -16.21
CA LEU A 51 46.35 32.40 -15.33
C LEU A 51 45.36 33.31 -16.10
N GLY A 52 44.12 33.58 -15.64
CA GLY A 52 43.67 34.78 -14.86
C GLY A 52 42.95 35.84 -15.74
N PRO A 53 42.27 36.92 -15.23
CA PRO A 53 41.82 37.27 -13.86
C PRO A 53 40.42 37.98 -13.74
N LEU A 54 40.13 38.49 -12.52
CA LEU A 54 39.13 39.49 -12.05
C LEU A 54 37.73 38.95 -11.64
N ALA A 55 37.22 38.98 -10.40
CA ALA A 55 37.33 39.76 -9.15
C ALA A 55 36.08 40.62 -8.85
N THR A 56 35.54 40.41 -7.64
CA THR A 56 34.81 41.35 -6.76
C THR A 56 33.29 41.52 -6.93
N ALA A 57 32.52 41.00 -5.96
CA ALA A 57 31.58 41.78 -5.14
C ALA A 57 31.07 40.93 -3.95
N ILE A 58 31.49 41.32 -2.73
CA ILE A 58 30.96 40.88 -1.44
C ILE A 58 30.05 41.99 -0.90
N ALA A 59 28.90 41.62 -0.33
CA ALA A 59 28.11 42.30 0.72
C ALA A 59 26.63 41.89 0.52
N GLN A 60 25.80 41.50 1.50
CA GLN A 60 25.77 41.56 2.96
C GLN A 60 24.62 40.64 3.40
N LEU A 61 24.68 40.06 4.61
CA LEU A 61 23.58 40.03 5.62
C LEU A 61 24.07 39.24 6.87
N PRO A 62 23.61 39.59 8.09
CA PRO A 62 24.42 39.51 9.30
C PRO A 62 24.26 38.21 10.10
N ALA A 63 25.35 37.81 10.75
CA ALA A 63 25.38 36.81 11.79
C ALA A 63 24.91 37.42 13.13
N VAL A 64 23.94 36.78 13.77
CA VAL A 64 23.51 37.07 15.14
C VAL A 64 24.44 36.31 16.09
N VAL A 65 25.25 37.05 16.84
CA VAL A 65 26.07 36.55 17.95
C VAL A 65 25.29 36.79 19.25
N LEU A 66 25.04 35.73 20.01
CA LEU A 66 24.59 35.80 21.40
C LEU A 66 25.79 35.50 22.32
N PRO A 67 26.01 36.26 23.42
CA PRO A 67 27.13 36.02 24.32
C PRO A 67 26.74 34.98 25.38
N LEU A 68 27.60 33.98 25.59
CA LEU A 68 27.59 33.11 26.76
C LEU A 68 28.87 33.37 27.55
N GLN A 69 28.78 34.22 28.57
CA GLN A 69 29.70 34.22 29.69
C GLN A 69 29.07 33.40 30.82
N ALA A 70 29.71 32.31 31.21
CA ALA A 70 29.49 31.68 32.50
C ALA A 70 30.82 31.16 33.04
N ASN A 71 31.14 31.62 34.24
CA ASN A 71 32.35 31.36 35.00
C ASN A 71 32.59 29.85 35.17
N LEU A 72 33.82 29.42 34.91
CA LEU A 72 34.36 28.14 35.35
C LEU A 72 34.97 28.32 36.74
N THR A 73 34.42 27.62 37.73
CA THR A 73 35.08 27.33 39.00
C THR A 73 35.14 25.80 39.13
N GLU A 74 36.36 25.27 39.12
CA GLU A 74 36.67 23.88 39.48
C GLU A 74 36.25 23.56 40.92
N PRO A 75 36.04 22.27 41.23
CA PRO A 75 36.58 21.78 42.48
C PRO A 75 37.46 20.52 42.33
N ALA A 76 38.39 20.47 43.29
CA ALA A 76 39.47 19.54 43.52
C ALA A 76 39.15 18.05 43.38
N ALA A 77 40.16 17.32 42.91
CA ALA A 77 40.29 15.88 42.94
C ALA A 77 40.52 15.38 44.38
N ASP A 78 39.79 14.34 44.76
CA ASP A 78 40.16 13.50 45.90
C ASP A 78 39.99 12.03 45.51
N SER A 79 41.07 11.27 45.67
CA SER A 79 41.26 9.92 45.13
C SER A 79 41.24 8.90 46.27
N THR A 80 40.22 8.02 46.32
CA THR A 80 40.29 6.73 47.01
C THR A 80 39.45 5.67 46.28
N PRO A 81 39.90 4.39 46.22
CA PRO A 81 39.24 3.35 45.43
C PRO A 81 38.12 2.66 46.24
N PRO A 82 37.00 2.21 45.63
CA PRO A 82 36.00 1.48 46.39
C PRO A 82 36.35 -0.01 46.51
N THR A 83 36.43 -0.42 47.77
CA THR A 83 36.53 -1.79 48.27
C THR A 83 35.14 -2.44 48.33
N SER A 84 35.07 -3.72 47.95
CA SER A 84 34.15 -4.79 48.37
C SER A 84 32.69 -4.46 48.74
N ALA A 85 31.77 -5.06 47.98
CA ALA A 85 30.33 -5.10 48.22
C ALA A 85 29.96 -5.55 49.65
N GLN A 86 29.24 -4.69 50.38
CA GLN A 86 28.49 -5.05 51.58
C GLN A 86 26.99 -4.78 51.36
N ILE A 87 26.21 -5.75 51.83
CA ILE A 87 24.76 -5.88 51.72
C ILE A 87 24.07 -4.81 52.58
N LEU A 88 23.13 -4.04 52.00
CA LEU A 88 22.24 -3.14 52.72
C LEU A 88 20.88 -3.80 53.04
N PRO A 89 20.20 -3.41 54.15
CA PRO A 89 19.05 -4.12 54.70
C PRO A 89 17.72 -3.78 54.00
N GLY A 90 16.78 -4.71 54.13
CA GLY A 90 15.55 -4.82 53.35
C GLY A 90 14.57 -3.64 53.42
N LEU A 91 14.04 -3.29 52.25
CA LEU A 91 12.87 -2.45 52.07
C LEU A 91 11.59 -3.22 52.44
N PRO A 92 10.59 -2.57 53.07
CA PRO A 92 9.34 -3.22 53.44
C PRO A 92 8.56 -3.64 52.19
N SER A 93 8.14 -4.91 52.18
CA SER A 93 7.29 -5.53 51.17
C SER A 93 5.99 -4.75 51.01
N ARG A 94 5.86 -3.98 49.92
CA ARG A 94 4.55 -3.49 49.47
C ARG A 94 3.77 -4.67 48.92
N SER A 95 2.62 -4.95 49.53
CA SER A 95 1.62 -5.86 48.96
C SER A 95 1.34 -5.45 47.51
N PRO A 96 1.35 -6.39 46.55
CA PRO A 96 1.03 -6.05 45.17
C PRO A 96 -0.41 -5.54 45.14
N LEU A 97 -0.59 -4.29 44.71
CA LEU A 97 -1.89 -3.84 44.23
C LEU A 97 -2.29 -4.82 43.14
N SER A 98 -3.39 -5.54 43.38
CA SER A 98 -3.97 -6.48 42.43
C SER A 98 -4.38 -5.69 41.19
N LEU A 99 -3.51 -5.70 40.18
CA LEU A 99 -3.81 -5.24 38.84
C LEU A 99 -5.03 -6.02 38.34
N PRO A 100 -6.05 -5.36 37.77
CA PRO A 100 -7.05 -6.09 37.01
C PRO A 100 -6.32 -6.91 35.94
N ARG A 101 -6.52 -8.23 35.96
CA ARG A 101 -5.95 -9.14 34.95
C ARG A 101 -6.28 -8.60 33.56
N PRO A 102 -5.31 -8.52 32.63
CA PRO A 102 -5.60 -8.24 31.23
C PRO A 102 -6.62 -9.28 30.75
N ARG A 103 -7.67 -8.85 30.05
CA ARG A 103 -8.51 -9.80 29.30
C ARG A 103 -7.60 -10.52 28.29
N PRO A 104 -7.44 -11.84 28.35
CA PRO A 104 -6.80 -12.57 27.27
C PRO A 104 -7.74 -12.50 26.05
N GLY A 105 -7.23 -12.09 24.88
CA GLY A 105 -7.95 -12.32 23.61
C GLY A 105 -8.36 -11.11 22.78
N GLY A 106 -7.75 -9.93 22.93
CA GLY A 106 -7.91 -8.85 21.95
C GLY A 106 -7.01 -9.06 20.73
N VAL A 107 -7.56 -8.98 19.52
CA VAL A 107 -6.77 -8.86 18.28
C VAL A 107 -6.09 -7.49 18.27
N ASP A 108 -4.78 -7.46 17.97
CA ASP A 108 -4.04 -6.19 17.83
C ASP A 108 -4.83 -5.26 16.89
N PRO A 109 -5.09 -4.00 17.26
CA PRO A 109 -5.84 -3.08 16.40
C PRO A 109 -5.23 -2.89 15.01
N ALA A 110 -3.93 -3.16 14.85
CA ALA A 110 -3.28 -3.16 13.54
C ALA A 110 -3.70 -4.34 12.64
N ASP A 111 -4.13 -5.46 13.23
CA ASP A 111 -4.51 -6.68 12.53
C ASP A 111 -6.03 -6.78 12.32
N GLN A 112 -6.80 -5.74 12.68
CA GLN A 112 -8.25 -5.72 12.54
C GLN A 112 -8.68 -5.58 11.08
N VAL A 113 -9.76 -6.28 10.73
CA VAL A 113 -10.47 -6.13 9.46
C VAL A 113 -11.79 -5.44 9.75
N ALA A 114 -12.19 -4.52 8.87
CA ALA A 114 -13.48 -3.86 9.00
C ALA A 114 -14.59 -4.89 8.70
N PRO A 115 -15.56 -5.07 9.62
CA PRO A 115 -16.58 -6.10 9.46
C PRO A 115 -17.51 -5.78 8.30
N ALA A 116 -18.09 -6.82 7.72
CA ALA A 116 -19.12 -6.70 6.69
C ALA A 116 -20.26 -5.78 7.15
N ILE A 117 -20.80 -4.99 6.22
CA ILE A 117 -21.94 -4.09 6.54
C ILE A 117 -23.24 -4.88 6.61
N ILE A 118 -23.35 -5.92 5.78
CA ILE A 118 -24.54 -6.75 5.66
C ILE A 118 -24.27 -8.07 6.39
N ASP A 119 -24.97 -8.28 7.51
CA ASP A 119 -24.96 -9.54 8.26
C ASP A 119 -25.84 -10.59 7.54
N LEU A 120 -25.19 -11.66 7.04
CA LEU A 120 -25.83 -12.74 6.29
C LEU A 120 -26.35 -13.88 7.19
N ASP A 121 -25.96 -13.94 8.47
CA ASP A 121 -26.30 -15.05 9.37
C ASP A 121 -27.70 -14.88 10.01
N ALA A 122 -28.31 -13.70 9.86
CA ALA A 122 -29.59 -13.34 10.45
C ALA A 122 -30.82 -13.80 9.62
N GLN A 123 -30.87 -15.07 9.19
CA GLN A 123 -31.81 -15.56 8.18
C GLN A 123 -33.30 -15.28 8.45
N ASN A 124 -33.72 -15.18 9.73
CA ASN A 124 -35.12 -14.91 10.12
C ASN A 124 -35.35 -13.53 10.77
N ARG A 125 -34.35 -12.64 10.83
CA ARG A 125 -34.57 -11.30 11.40
C ARG A 125 -35.29 -10.39 10.39
N PRO A 126 -36.18 -9.48 10.84
CA PRO A 126 -36.74 -8.46 9.95
C PRO A 126 -35.64 -7.68 9.22
N ILE A 127 -35.86 -7.37 7.94
CA ILE A 127 -35.01 -6.43 7.20
C ILE A 127 -35.58 -5.04 7.46
N ASN A 128 -34.90 -4.26 8.29
CA ASN A 128 -35.30 -2.87 8.55
C ASN A 128 -35.03 -1.97 7.31
N PRO A 129 -35.61 -0.76 7.25
CA PRO A 129 -35.46 0.11 6.08
C PRO A 129 -34.01 0.43 5.70
N VAL A 130 -33.13 0.64 6.67
CA VAL A 130 -31.70 0.92 6.43
C VAL A 130 -31.02 -0.28 5.78
N LEU A 131 -31.18 -1.47 6.37
CA LEU A 131 -30.61 -2.69 5.80
C LEU A 131 -31.18 -3.01 4.41
N SER A 132 -32.48 -2.78 4.20
CA SER A 132 -33.14 -2.93 2.90
C SER A 132 -32.49 -2.04 1.83
N MET A 133 -32.25 -0.77 2.16
CA MET A 133 -31.56 0.16 1.27
C MET A 133 -30.13 -0.29 0.99
N THR A 134 -29.36 -0.66 2.02
CA THR A 134 -27.97 -1.14 1.85
C THR A 134 -27.89 -2.40 0.97
N MET A 135 -28.79 -3.37 1.15
CA MET A 135 -28.79 -4.59 0.33
C MET A 135 -29.13 -4.30 -1.14
N ARG A 136 -30.10 -3.41 -1.41
CA ARG A 136 -30.42 -3.01 -2.79
C ARG A 136 -29.29 -2.24 -3.44
N GLU A 137 -28.65 -1.34 -2.69
CA GLU A 137 -27.52 -0.55 -3.18
C GLU A 137 -26.31 -1.43 -3.50
N GLU A 138 -25.98 -2.39 -2.62
CA GLU A 138 -24.94 -3.38 -2.89
C GLU A 138 -25.17 -4.11 -4.21
N LEU A 139 -26.39 -4.62 -4.40
CA LEU A 139 -26.73 -5.41 -5.58
C LEU A 139 -26.70 -4.55 -6.84
N ASN A 140 -27.20 -3.31 -6.78
CA ASN A 140 -27.08 -2.35 -7.87
C ASN A 140 -25.62 -2.05 -8.23
N ASN A 141 -24.76 -1.89 -7.23
CA ASN A 141 -23.34 -1.63 -7.43
C ASN A 141 -22.63 -2.87 -8.01
N LEU A 142 -22.98 -4.08 -7.55
CA LEU A 142 -22.44 -5.33 -8.10
C LEU A 142 -22.89 -5.55 -9.55
N ILE A 143 -24.16 -5.28 -9.88
CA ILE A 143 -24.64 -5.26 -11.28
C ILE A 143 -23.79 -4.30 -12.11
N GLY A 144 -23.54 -3.08 -11.59
CA GLY A 144 -22.71 -2.08 -12.25
C GLY A 144 -21.28 -2.57 -12.52
N ARG A 145 -20.62 -3.14 -11.50
CA ARG A 145 -19.27 -3.73 -11.64
C ARG A 145 -19.24 -4.89 -12.62
N PHE A 146 -20.26 -5.74 -12.60
CA PHE A 146 -20.39 -6.85 -13.54
C PHE A 146 -20.53 -6.34 -14.98
N GLU A 147 -21.39 -5.35 -15.23
CA GLU A 147 -21.54 -4.72 -16.54
C GLU A 147 -20.25 -4.03 -17.00
N SER A 148 -19.57 -3.32 -16.09
CA SER A 148 -18.27 -2.66 -16.33
C SER A 148 -17.20 -3.67 -16.73
N ALA A 149 -17.09 -4.79 -16.00
CA ALA A 149 -16.14 -5.85 -16.29
C ALA A 149 -16.42 -6.53 -17.64
N LEU A 150 -17.69 -6.83 -17.95
CA LEU A 150 -18.08 -7.39 -19.26
C LEU A 150 -17.77 -6.44 -20.41
N LEU A 151 -18.06 -5.15 -20.24
CA LEU A 151 -17.78 -4.14 -21.25
C LEU A 151 -16.28 -4.03 -21.53
N THR A 152 -15.47 -3.97 -20.47
CA THR A 152 -14.00 -3.93 -20.58
C THR A 152 -13.48 -5.17 -21.33
N ALA A 153 -13.95 -6.36 -20.93
CA ALA A 153 -13.52 -7.62 -21.54
C ALA A 153 -13.92 -7.72 -23.03
N ASN A 154 -15.13 -7.30 -23.39
CA ASN A 154 -15.66 -7.38 -24.75
C ASN A 154 -15.14 -6.29 -25.69
N SER A 155 -14.65 -5.16 -25.15
CA SER A 155 -14.12 -4.05 -25.94
C SER A 155 -12.64 -4.17 -26.27
N SER A 156 -11.89 -5.09 -25.63
CA SER A 156 -10.43 -5.22 -25.77
C SER A 156 -9.89 -5.31 -27.21
N GLN A 157 -10.69 -5.79 -28.17
CA GLN A 157 -10.33 -5.91 -29.60
C GLN A 157 -10.87 -4.77 -30.47
N GLN A 158 -11.53 -3.78 -29.88
CA GLN A 158 -12.05 -2.63 -30.63
C GLN A 158 -10.91 -1.69 -31.05
N PRO A 159 -11.07 -0.98 -32.19
CA PRO A 159 -10.22 0.15 -32.51
C PRO A 159 -10.22 1.20 -31.39
N THR A 160 -9.05 1.77 -31.12
CA THR A 160 -8.90 2.89 -30.18
C THR A 160 -9.36 4.22 -30.78
N LYS A 161 -9.38 4.36 -32.11
CA LYS A 161 -9.98 5.52 -32.75
C LYS A 161 -11.49 5.33 -32.86
N VAL A 162 -12.24 6.17 -32.14
CA VAL A 162 -13.71 6.15 -32.14
C VAL A 162 -14.22 6.67 -33.48
N SER A 163 -15.10 5.92 -34.13
CA SER A 163 -15.69 6.29 -35.41
C SER A 163 -17.21 6.32 -35.33
N LEU A 164 -17.83 7.26 -36.03
CA LEU A 164 -19.29 7.30 -36.21
C LEU A 164 -19.65 6.59 -37.52
N ASP A 165 -20.42 5.52 -37.43
CA ASP A 165 -21.01 4.90 -38.61
C ASP A 165 -22.03 5.85 -39.28
N GLN A 166 -22.28 5.68 -40.59
CA GLN A 166 -23.24 6.51 -41.33
C GLN A 166 -24.69 6.44 -40.77
N ALA A 167 -25.00 5.38 -40.00
CA ALA A 167 -26.25 5.20 -39.27
C ALA A 167 -26.06 5.49 -37.77
N ALA A 168 -25.42 6.61 -37.44
CA ALA A 168 -25.09 6.99 -36.08
C ALA A 168 -26.35 7.01 -35.18
N PRO A 169 -26.27 6.50 -33.94
CA PRO A 169 -27.38 6.54 -32.99
C PRO A 169 -27.61 7.97 -32.48
N VAL A 170 -28.56 8.68 -33.08
CA VAL A 170 -28.91 10.08 -32.73
C VAL A 170 -30.11 10.14 -31.81
N LEU A 171 -30.04 10.92 -30.73
CA LEU A 171 -31.24 11.37 -30.03
C LEU A 171 -31.98 12.41 -30.89
N THR A 172 -33.06 12.01 -31.54
CA THR A 172 -33.97 12.94 -32.23
C THR A 172 -35.05 13.42 -31.26
N ALA A 173 -35.53 14.66 -31.40
CA ALA A 173 -36.59 15.25 -30.55
C ALA A 173 -37.91 14.45 -30.56
N SER A 174 -38.12 13.53 -31.52
CA SER A 174 -39.26 12.60 -31.56
C SER A 174 -39.04 11.28 -30.80
N ALA A 175 -37.87 11.08 -30.18
CA ALA A 175 -37.61 9.98 -29.25
C ALA A 175 -38.29 10.28 -27.89
N ASN A 176 -39.61 10.41 -27.92
CA ASN A 176 -40.43 10.45 -26.72
C ASN A 176 -40.28 9.12 -26.00
N THR A 177 -39.60 9.13 -24.85
CA THR A 177 -39.83 8.36 -23.60
C THR A 177 -40.18 6.85 -23.65
N SER A 178 -40.24 6.25 -24.82
CA SER A 178 -40.44 4.82 -25.01
C SER A 178 -39.06 4.18 -24.95
N PRO A 179 -38.86 3.11 -24.16
CA PRO A 179 -37.64 2.33 -24.23
C PRO A 179 -37.46 1.92 -25.69
N VAL A 180 -36.36 2.36 -26.31
CA VAL A 180 -35.97 1.89 -27.64
C VAL A 180 -36.00 0.37 -27.57
N GLU A 181 -36.92 -0.25 -28.32
CA GLU A 181 -37.00 -1.71 -28.41
C GLU A 181 -35.60 -2.22 -28.76
N SER A 182 -35.06 -3.05 -27.86
CA SER A 182 -33.75 -3.64 -28.02
C SER A 182 -33.77 -4.51 -29.27
N ASP A 183 -33.11 -4.06 -30.33
CA ASP A 183 -32.70 -4.95 -31.41
C ASP A 183 -31.67 -5.94 -30.81
N GLY A 184 -32.17 -7.05 -30.26
CA GLY A 184 -31.44 -8.31 -30.15
C GLY A 184 -30.32 -8.48 -29.10
N THR A 185 -29.96 -7.51 -28.26
CA THR A 185 -29.00 -7.83 -27.17
C THR A 185 -29.67 -8.60 -26.04
N VAL A 186 -29.53 -9.93 -26.08
CA VAL A 186 -29.87 -10.82 -24.97
C VAL A 186 -29.02 -10.44 -23.75
N LEU A 187 -29.65 -9.84 -22.74
CA LEU A 187 -29.00 -9.57 -21.46
C LEU A 187 -28.50 -10.88 -20.83
N HIS A 188 -27.32 -10.83 -20.22
CA HIS A 188 -26.75 -12.00 -19.54
C HIS A 188 -27.76 -12.58 -18.52
N PRO A 189 -27.98 -13.90 -18.46
CA PRO A 189 -28.99 -14.49 -17.56
C PRO A 189 -28.86 -14.04 -16.09
N ALA A 190 -27.63 -13.98 -15.56
CA ALA A 190 -27.38 -13.48 -14.20
C ALA A 190 -27.83 -12.02 -13.99
N LEU A 191 -27.74 -11.16 -15.02
CA LEU A 191 -28.23 -9.77 -14.95
C LEU A 191 -29.76 -9.72 -14.95
N LEU A 192 -30.42 -10.57 -15.73
CA LEU A 192 -31.88 -10.68 -15.73
C LEU A 192 -32.41 -11.12 -14.36
N GLU A 193 -31.77 -12.13 -13.77
CA GLU A 193 -32.11 -12.64 -12.43
C GLU A 193 -31.97 -11.55 -11.36
N ALA A 194 -30.85 -10.81 -11.39
CA ALA A 194 -30.59 -9.74 -10.44
C ALA A 194 -31.62 -8.61 -10.51
N ARG A 195 -32.06 -8.27 -11.72
CA ARG A 195 -33.08 -7.24 -11.96
C ARG A 195 -34.45 -7.66 -11.52
N GLN A 196 -34.81 -8.90 -11.82
CA GLN A 196 -36.06 -9.46 -11.36
C GLN A 196 -36.14 -9.37 -9.83
N LEU A 197 -35.06 -9.71 -9.13
CA LEU A 197 -35.02 -9.56 -7.67
C LEU A 197 -35.18 -8.10 -7.22
N LEU A 198 -34.51 -7.14 -7.86
CA LEU A 198 -34.64 -5.72 -7.50
C LEU A 198 -36.06 -5.17 -7.73
N ASN A 199 -36.75 -5.62 -8.78
CA ASN A 199 -38.14 -5.25 -9.07
C ASN A 199 -39.10 -5.83 -8.03
N GLU A 200 -38.88 -7.08 -7.63
CA GLU A 200 -39.71 -7.78 -6.64
C GLU A 200 -39.33 -7.43 -5.18
N TRP A 201 -38.23 -6.70 -4.97
CA TRP A 201 -37.66 -6.48 -3.65
C TRP A 201 -38.63 -5.83 -2.68
N ASN A 202 -39.25 -4.71 -3.08
CA ASN A 202 -40.15 -3.97 -2.20
C ASN A 202 -41.37 -4.82 -1.80
N ASP A 203 -41.87 -5.65 -2.71
CA ASP A 203 -42.97 -6.57 -2.45
C ASP A 203 -42.58 -7.65 -1.46
N LEU A 204 -41.37 -8.22 -1.58
CA LEU A 204 -40.84 -9.21 -0.63
C LEU A 204 -40.74 -8.61 0.79
N ILE A 205 -40.23 -7.37 0.90
CA ILE A 205 -40.12 -6.67 2.18
C ILE A 205 -41.49 -6.33 2.75
N ALA A 206 -42.41 -5.79 1.94
CA ALA A 206 -43.76 -5.42 2.38
C ALA A 206 -44.59 -6.64 2.84
N GLN A 207 -44.37 -7.81 2.23
CA GLN A 207 -45.02 -9.07 2.60
C GLN A 207 -44.34 -9.78 3.79
N GLY A 208 -43.28 -9.21 4.37
CA GLY A 208 -42.54 -9.81 5.48
C GLY A 208 -41.74 -11.06 5.09
N LYS A 209 -41.48 -11.28 3.79
CA LYS A 209 -40.76 -12.46 3.25
C LYS A 209 -39.24 -12.32 3.37
N TYR A 210 -38.75 -11.96 4.56
CA TYR A 210 -37.36 -11.58 4.80
C TYR A 210 -36.33 -12.70 4.55
N ALA A 211 -36.67 -13.94 4.91
CA ALA A 211 -35.79 -15.09 4.68
C ALA A 211 -35.59 -15.35 3.18
N ILE A 212 -36.69 -15.30 2.41
CA ILE A 212 -36.67 -15.44 0.95
C ILE A 212 -35.88 -14.30 0.30
N ALA A 213 -36.08 -13.07 0.75
CA ALA A 213 -35.33 -11.92 0.24
C ALA A 213 -33.81 -12.08 0.43
N ARG A 214 -33.35 -12.49 1.63
CA ARG A 214 -31.92 -12.76 1.88
C ARG A 214 -31.38 -13.91 1.04
N GLN A 215 -32.09 -15.03 0.99
CA GLN A 215 -31.67 -16.21 0.24
C GLN A 215 -31.50 -15.87 -1.25
N ARG A 216 -32.49 -15.19 -1.85
CA ARG A 216 -32.43 -14.78 -3.26
C ARG A 216 -31.33 -13.75 -3.51
N TRP A 217 -31.17 -12.77 -2.61
CA TRP A 217 -30.10 -11.79 -2.71
C TRP A 217 -28.72 -12.43 -2.73
N GLN A 218 -28.48 -13.37 -1.82
CA GLN A 218 -27.22 -14.09 -1.75
C GLN A 218 -27.00 -14.99 -2.98
N ALA A 219 -28.05 -15.69 -3.45
CA ALA A 219 -27.97 -16.52 -4.65
C ALA A 219 -27.66 -15.71 -5.91
N VAL A 220 -28.34 -14.58 -6.10
CA VAL A 220 -28.09 -13.65 -7.21
C VAL A 220 -26.68 -13.08 -7.16
N ARG A 221 -26.22 -12.66 -5.97
CA ARG A 221 -24.86 -12.14 -5.78
C ARG A 221 -23.81 -13.17 -6.16
N GLN A 222 -23.99 -14.42 -5.74
CA GLN A 222 -23.12 -15.53 -6.12
C GLN A 222 -23.19 -15.80 -7.64
N SER A 223 -24.40 -15.79 -8.22
CA SER A 223 -24.62 -15.96 -9.66
C SER A 223 -23.88 -14.89 -10.48
N LEU A 224 -23.91 -13.62 -10.06
CA LEU A 224 -23.13 -12.55 -10.69
C LEU A 224 -21.63 -12.80 -10.60
N TRP A 225 -21.13 -13.21 -9.43
CA TRP A 225 -19.71 -13.52 -9.27
C TRP A 225 -19.23 -14.71 -10.10
N ASP A 226 -19.99 -15.80 -10.13
CA ASP A 226 -19.66 -17.01 -10.88
C ASP A 226 -19.60 -16.76 -12.39
N ASN A 227 -20.28 -15.72 -12.87
CA ASN A 227 -20.35 -15.35 -14.27
C ASN A 227 -19.49 -14.12 -14.63
N LEU A 228 -18.63 -13.64 -13.73
CA LEU A 228 -17.68 -12.57 -14.07
C LEU A 228 -16.74 -13.03 -15.20
N PRO A 229 -16.33 -12.13 -16.12
CA PRO A 229 -15.45 -12.47 -17.23
C PRO A 229 -14.03 -12.77 -16.74
N THR A 230 -13.80 -14.02 -16.34
CA THR A 230 -12.53 -14.53 -15.81
C THR A 230 -11.79 -15.46 -16.77
N ASP A 231 -12.31 -15.61 -17.98
CA ASP A 231 -11.80 -16.47 -19.06
C ASP A 231 -10.86 -15.74 -20.03
N ARG A 232 -10.79 -14.41 -19.96
CA ARG A 232 -10.04 -13.56 -20.90
C ARG A 232 -9.42 -12.34 -20.21
N PRO A 233 -8.38 -11.72 -20.80
CA PRO A 233 -7.80 -10.49 -20.29
C PRO A 233 -8.82 -9.34 -20.22
N SER A 234 -8.85 -8.63 -19.11
CA SER A 234 -9.74 -7.49 -18.84
C SER A 234 -9.08 -6.40 -18.00
N ALA A 235 -7.83 -6.57 -17.61
CA ALA A 235 -7.10 -5.58 -16.85
C ALA A 235 -6.67 -4.38 -17.69
N GLN A 236 -6.72 -3.21 -17.06
CA GLN A 236 -6.16 -1.98 -17.61
C GLN A 236 -4.70 -1.83 -17.16
N ALA A 237 -3.98 -0.88 -17.76
CA ALA A 237 -2.66 -0.50 -17.26
C ALA A 237 -2.79 0.10 -15.84
N GLU A 238 -2.26 -0.58 -14.83
CA GLU A 238 -2.44 -0.22 -13.42
C GLU A 238 -1.30 -0.74 -12.54
N ILE A 239 -1.15 -0.15 -11.35
CA ILE A 239 -0.26 -0.70 -10.31
C ILE A 239 -0.94 -1.94 -9.70
N ARG A 240 -0.25 -3.08 -9.72
CA ARG A 240 -0.71 -4.36 -9.19
C ARG A 240 0.31 -4.85 -8.19
N ALA A 241 0.22 -4.28 -6.99
CA ALA A 241 1.21 -4.50 -5.95
C ALA A 241 0.83 -5.69 -5.05
N ILE A 242 1.83 -6.29 -4.40
CA ILE A 242 1.62 -7.29 -3.35
C ILE A 242 2.67 -7.15 -2.25
N TRP A 243 2.27 -7.33 -1.00
CA TRP A 243 3.22 -7.48 0.11
C TRP A 243 3.77 -8.90 0.16
N LEU A 244 5.08 -9.02 0.08
CA LEU A 244 5.81 -10.28 0.28
C LEU A 244 6.24 -10.37 1.74
N ASP A 245 5.46 -11.11 2.52
CA ASP A 245 5.62 -11.26 3.96
C ASP A 245 6.80 -12.15 4.36
N ARG A 246 7.30 -11.96 5.58
CA ARG A 246 8.38 -12.76 6.18
C ARG A 246 8.07 -14.25 6.20
N GLY A 247 6.81 -14.65 6.40
CA GLY A 247 6.44 -16.07 6.41
C GLY A 247 6.81 -16.74 5.09
N THR A 248 6.41 -16.10 3.99
CA THR A 248 6.76 -16.52 2.63
C THR A 248 8.27 -16.51 2.40
N LEU A 249 8.99 -15.46 2.84
CA LEU A 249 10.46 -15.39 2.71
C LEU A 249 11.18 -16.51 3.48
N VAL A 250 10.74 -16.85 4.69
CA VAL A 250 11.30 -17.97 5.49
C VAL A 250 11.07 -19.30 4.77
N GLN A 251 9.88 -19.50 4.21
CA GLN A 251 9.53 -20.73 3.50
C GLN A 251 10.30 -20.91 2.19
N ALA A 252 10.66 -19.81 1.51
CA ALA A 252 11.43 -19.84 0.27
C ALA A 252 12.83 -20.45 0.44
N ARG A 253 13.49 -20.24 1.60
CA ARG A 253 14.79 -20.80 2.01
C ARG A 253 16.02 -20.51 1.14
N SER A 254 15.87 -20.18 -0.14
CA SER A 254 16.95 -19.90 -1.09
C SER A 254 16.47 -19.00 -2.24
N PRO A 255 17.39 -18.46 -3.07
CA PRO A 255 17.03 -17.74 -4.29
C PRO A 255 16.13 -18.55 -5.24
N GLU A 256 16.35 -19.85 -5.37
CA GLU A 256 15.56 -20.73 -6.25
C GLU A 256 14.13 -20.91 -5.72
N GLY A 257 13.97 -21.08 -4.41
CA GLY A 257 12.63 -21.13 -3.80
C GLY A 257 11.91 -19.78 -3.90
N LEU A 258 12.65 -18.67 -3.80
CA LEU A 258 12.09 -17.33 -3.99
C LEU A 258 11.69 -17.09 -5.45
N ALA A 259 12.44 -17.63 -6.41
CA ALA A 259 12.12 -17.56 -7.84
C ALA A 259 10.73 -18.13 -8.13
N GLN A 260 10.38 -19.27 -7.52
CA GLN A 260 9.04 -19.87 -7.65
C GLN A 260 7.93 -18.96 -7.10
N VAL A 261 8.20 -18.23 -6.01
CA VAL A 261 7.24 -17.25 -5.48
C VAL A 261 7.06 -16.09 -6.47
N PHE A 262 8.15 -15.57 -7.03
CA PHE A 262 8.13 -14.50 -8.02
C PHE A 262 7.48 -14.93 -9.35
N ASP A 263 7.65 -16.18 -9.77
CA ASP A 263 6.98 -16.76 -10.94
C ASP A 263 5.46 -16.76 -10.79
N ARG A 264 4.95 -17.22 -9.63
CA ARG A 264 3.52 -17.20 -9.34
C ARG A 264 2.94 -15.79 -9.28
N MET A 265 3.66 -14.86 -8.65
CA MET A 265 3.24 -13.45 -8.60
C MET A 265 3.19 -12.84 -10.00
N ALA A 266 4.23 -13.05 -10.82
CA ALA A 266 4.27 -12.59 -12.20
C ALA A 266 3.15 -13.23 -13.05
N ALA A 267 2.89 -14.53 -12.87
CA ALA A 267 1.79 -15.23 -13.53
C ALA A 267 0.42 -14.65 -13.14
N ALA A 268 0.23 -14.24 -11.88
CA ALA A 268 -0.96 -13.50 -11.42
C ALA A 268 -0.99 -12.03 -11.89
N GLY A 269 -0.02 -11.58 -12.68
CA GLY A 269 0.06 -10.22 -13.19
C GLY A 269 0.59 -9.18 -12.20
N VAL A 270 1.10 -9.58 -11.03
CA VAL A 270 1.75 -8.64 -10.11
C VAL A 270 2.89 -7.93 -10.84
N ASN A 271 2.98 -6.61 -10.69
CA ASN A 271 4.04 -5.80 -11.29
C ASN A 271 4.83 -4.98 -10.25
N THR A 272 4.42 -4.97 -8.98
CA THR A 272 5.16 -4.35 -7.88
C THR A 272 5.16 -5.26 -6.65
N VAL A 273 6.31 -5.45 -6.01
CA VAL A 273 6.43 -6.27 -4.80
C VAL A 273 6.99 -5.44 -3.66
N PHE A 274 6.26 -5.36 -2.55
CA PHE A 274 6.74 -4.78 -1.28
C PHE A 274 7.40 -5.90 -0.46
N VAL A 275 8.72 -5.98 -0.49
CA VAL A 275 9.49 -7.08 0.14
C VAL A 275 9.77 -6.74 1.60
N GLU A 276 9.29 -7.55 2.54
CA GLU A 276 9.47 -7.31 3.99
C GLU A 276 10.94 -7.36 4.42
N THR A 277 11.62 -6.23 4.26
CA THR A 277 13.08 -6.10 4.30
C THR A 277 13.59 -5.93 5.72
N VAL A 278 12.86 -5.19 6.54
CA VAL A 278 13.13 -4.99 7.96
C VAL A 278 11.85 -5.24 8.76
N ASN A 279 11.88 -6.26 9.62
CA ASN A 279 10.75 -6.68 10.45
C ASN A 279 11.23 -6.98 11.87
N ALA A 280 10.44 -6.60 12.89
CA ALA A 280 10.73 -6.88 14.30
C ALA A 280 12.13 -6.42 14.79
N GLY A 281 12.73 -5.42 14.12
CA GLY A 281 14.08 -4.94 14.43
C GLY A 281 15.22 -5.71 13.77
N TYR A 282 14.91 -6.61 12.83
CA TYR A 282 15.89 -7.41 12.09
C TYR A 282 15.81 -7.13 10.58
N PRO A 283 16.92 -6.80 9.89
CA PRO A 283 17.00 -6.88 8.44
C PRO A 283 17.07 -8.34 7.99
N ILE A 284 16.51 -8.63 6.82
CA ILE A 284 16.66 -9.93 6.15
C ILE A 284 17.97 -10.04 5.36
N TYR A 285 18.66 -8.93 5.14
CA TYR A 285 19.91 -8.82 4.36
C TYR A 285 21.13 -8.61 5.28
N PRO A 286 22.37 -8.81 4.80
CA PRO A 286 23.58 -8.55 5.60
C PRO A 286 23.79 -7.03 5.78
N SER A 287 23.43 -6.52 6.95
CA SER A 287 23.56 -5.10 7.31
C SER A 287 24.84 -4.84 8.11
N SER A 288 25.50 -3.71 7.82
CA SER A 288 26.58 -3.13 8.63
C SER A 288 26.06 -2.19 9.73
N VAL A 289 24.78 -1.82 9.66
CA VAL A 289 24.12 -0.88 10.58
C VAL A 289 23.39 -1.62 11.69
N ALA A 290 22.63 -2.66 11.36
CA ALA A 290 21.84 -3.41 12.33
C ALA A 290 22.71 -4.38 13.15
N PRO A 291 22.48 -4.53 14.46
CA PRO A 291 23.30 -5.38 15.32
C PRO A 291 23.12 -6.87 15.04
N ASN A 292 21.93 -7.27 14.57
CA ASN A 292 21.58 -8.65 14.32
C ASN A 292 20.77 -8.77 13.04
N ARG A 293 21.09 -9.77 12.23
CA ARG A 293 20.27 -10.21 11.10
C ARG A 293 19.13 -11.09 11.57
N ASN A 294 18.05 -11.16 10.79
CA ASN A 294 16.92 -12.05 11.09
C ASN A 294 17.39 -13.51 11.20
N PRO A 295 17.28 -14.15 12.37
CA PRO A 295 17.80 -15.50 12.58
C PRO A 295 17.03 -16.59 11.82
N LEU A 296 15.80 -16.31 11.37
CA LEU A 296 15.03 -17.24 10.55
C LEU A 296 15.50 -17.29 9.09
N ILE A 297 16.26 -16.28 8.62
CA ILE A 297 16.73 -16.16 7.23
C ILE A 297 18.12 -15.50 7.21
N SER A 298 19.15 -16.27 7.53
CA SER A 298 20.52 -15.78 7.65
C SER A 298 21.53 -16.39 6.67
N SER A 299 21.15 -17.46 5.95
CA SER A 299 22.05 -18.23 5.08
C SER A 299 22.24 -17.68 3.66
N TRP A 300 21.41 -16.73 3.22
CA TRP A 300 21.41 -16.14 1.86
C TRP A 300 20.82 -14.73 1.92
N ASP A 301 21.07 -13.85 0.95
CA ASP A 301 20.51 -12.48 0.89
C ASP A 301 19.18 -12.42 0.12
N PRO A 302 18.01 -12.33 0.80
CA PRO A 302 16.73 -12.35 0.13
C PRO A 302 16.38 -11.02 -0.54
N LEU A 303 16.91 -9.89 -0.06
CA LEU A 303 16.65 -8.61 -0.71
C LEU A 303 17.37 -8.54 -2.05
N LYS A 304 18.64 -8.98 -2.11
CA LYS A 304 19.38 -9.04 -3.38
C LYS A 304 18.66 -9.94 -4.38
N ALA A 305 18.30 -11.15 -3.97
CA ALA A 305 17.59 -12.09 -4.82
C ALA A 305 16.23 -11.55 -5.27
N ALA A 306 15.47 -10.91 -4.38
CA ALA A 306 14.17 -10.32 -4.73
C ALA A 306 14.29 -9.23 -5.81
N VAL A 307 15.29 -8.34 -5.69
CA VAL A 307 15.57 -7.30 -6.69
C VAL A 307 15.88 -7.95 -8.05
N ASP A 308 16.81 -8.91 -8.09
CA ASP A 308 17.21 -9.60 -9.32
C ASP A 308 16.01 -10.31 -9.97
N LEU A 309 15.28 -11.13 -9.20
CA LEU A 309 14.14 -11.91 -9.68
C LEU A 309 12.97 -11.02 -10.12
N GLY A 310 12.73 -9.91 -9.42
CA GLY A 310 11.73 -8.92 -9.78
C GLY A 310 12.07 -8.29 -11.12
N HIS A 311 13.30 -7.81 -11.26
CA HIS A 311 13.78 -7.17 -12.49
C HIS A 311 13.75 -8.12 -13.68
N GLU A 312 14.22 -9.37 -13.53
CA GLU A 312 14.12 -10.40 -14.57
C GLU A 312 12.69 -10.59 -15.12
N ARG A 313 11.68 -10.36 -14.27
CA ARG A 313 10.26 -10.51 -14.61
C ARG A 313 9.57 -9.19 -14.94
N GLY A 314 10.31 -8.09 -15.02
CA GLY A 314 9.75 -6.76 -15.29
C GLY A 314 8.90 -6.20 -14.14
N MET A 315 9.09 -6.71 -12.92
CA MET A 315 8.43 -6.22 -11.71
C MET A 315 9.32 -5.22 -10.96
N SER A 316 8.68 -4.25 -10.32
CA SER A 316 9.33 -3.28 -9.43
C SER A 316 9.41 -3.82 -8.02
N VAL A 317 10.57 -3.63 -7.38
CA VAL A 317 10.84 -4.16 -6.04
C VAL A 317 11.06 -3.02 -5.08
N HIS A 318 10.17 -2.94 -4.08
CA HIS A 318 10.20 -1.91 -3.06
C HIS A 318 10.60 -2.53 -1.73
N ALA A 319 11.61 -1.97 -1.07
CA ALA A 319 11.99 -2.42 0.27
C ALA A 319 10.95 -1.95 1.30
N TRP A 320 10.22 -2.90 1.89
CA TRP A 320 9.24 -2.64 2.95
C TRP A 320 9.89 -2.71 4.33
N ILE A 321 9.80 -1.60 5.07
CA ILE A 321 10.49 -1.41 6.36
C ILE A 321 9.46 -1.12 7.45
N TRP A 322 9.52 -1.90 8.53
CA TRP A 322 8.92 -1.52 9.81
C TRP A 322 9.77 -0.40 10.43
N THR A 323 9.22 0.80 10.46
CA THR A 323 9.99 2.01 10.79
C THR A 323 10.23 2.13 12.30
N PHE A 324 9.16 2.30 13.08
CA PHE A 324 9.28 2.46 14.54
C PHE A 324 8.88 1.22 15.32
N ALA A 325 8.08 0.31 14.76
CA ALA A 325 7.76 -0.96 15.42
C ALA A 325 8.96 -1.92 15.36
N VAL A 326 9.33 -2.45 16.51
CA VAL A 326 10.41 -3.44 16.68
C VAL A 326 9.90 -4.57 17.56
N GLY A 327 10.54 -5.74 17.55
CA GLY A 327 9.99 -6.91 18.22
C GLY A 327 8.62 -7.35 17.66
N ASN A 328 8.22 -8.58 17.93
CA ASN A 328 6.90 -9.09 17.52
C ASN A 328 6.62 -10.41 18.26
N GLN A 329 5.50 -10.50 18.98
CA GLN A 329 5.10 -11.73 19.66
C GLN A 329 5.04 -12.97 18.74
N VAL A 330 4.59 -12.81 17.48
CA VAL A 330 4.56 -13.91 16.50
C VAL A 330 5.99 -14.33 16.12
N HIS A 331 6.88 -13.36 15.92
CA HIS A 331 8.28 -13.62 15.62
C HIS A 331 8.97 -14.32 16.80
N ASN A 332 8.74 -13.85 18.02
CA ASN A 332 9.27 -14.43 19.25
C ASN A 332 8.82 -15.89 19.40
N ARG A 333 7.54 -16.19 19.13
CA ARG A 333 7.01 -17.55 19.16
C ARG A 333 7.74 -18.47 18.17
N LEU A 334 8.01 -18.00 16.95
CA LEU A 334 8.73 -18.79 15.94
C LEU A 334 10.18 -19.06 16.31
N LEU A 335 10.80 -18.19 17.12
CA LEU A 335 12.15 -18.36 17.64
C LEU A 335 12.21 -19.02 19.02
N ASN A 336 11.06 -19.44 19.57
CA ASN A 336 10.95 -19.95 20.93
C ASN A 336 11.54 -18.98 21.98
N LEU A 337 11.34 -17.67 21.77
CA LEU A 337 11.69 -16.61 22.69
C LEU A 337 10.49 -16.24 23.58
N PRO A 338 10.70 -15.62 24.76
CA PRO A 338 9.62 -15.06 25.56
C PRO A 338 8.74 -14.11 24.72
N LEU A 339 7.41 -14.18 24.87
CA LEU A 339 6.49 -13.36 24.07
C LEU A 339 6.72 -11.86 24.30
N ASP A 340 7.13 -11.47 25.50
CA ASP A 340 7.46 -10.10 25.91
C ASP A 340 8.90 -9.68 25.59
N TYR A 341 9.70 -10.54 24.93
CA TYR A 341 11.02 -10.16 24.47
C TYR A 341 10.94 -8.95 23.52
N PRO A 342 11.59 -7.81 23.84
CA PRO A 342 11.37 -6.55 23.13
C PRO A 342 12.11 -6.46 21.79
N GLY A 343 12.92 -7.47 21.45
CA GLY A 343 13.77 -7.50 20.27
C GLY A 343 15.21 -7.05 20.55
N PRO A 344 16.10 -7.19 19.55
CA PRO A 344 17.54 -7.00 19.72
C PRO A 344 17.89 -5.54 20.02
N LEU A 345 17.25 -4.61 19.31
CA LEU A 345 17.52 -3.17 19.46
C LEU A 345 17.20 -2.67 20.86
N LEU A 346 16.02 -3.00 21.41
CA LEU A 346 15.63 -2.57 22.75
C LEU A 346 16.32 -3.35 23.87
N THR A 347 16.93 -4.50 23.56
CA THR A 347 17.81 -5.19 24.51
C THR A 347 19.14 -4.45 24.65
N LEU A 348 19.70 -3.96 23.54
CA LEU A 348 20.97 -3.23 23.51
C LEU A 348 20.80 -1.76 23.94
N HIS A 349 19.68 -1.14 23.56
CA HIS A 349 19.37 0.27 23.78
C HIS A 349 17.99 0.41 24.44
N PRO A 350 17.84 0.06 25.74
CA PRO A 350 16.55 0.15 26.41
C PRO A 350 16.00 1.59 26.48
N ASP A 351 16.87 2.60 26.46
CA ASP A 351 16.54 4.02 26.43
C ASP A 351 15.94 4.50 25.10
N TRP A 352 16.03 3.68 24.05
CA TRP A 352 15.38 3.93 22.76
C TRP A 352 13.89 3.56 22.76
N ALA A 353 13.38 2.91 23.80
CA ALA A 353 11.99 2.47 23.87
C ALA A 353 11.00 3.64 23.96
N GLY A 354 9.91 3.52 23.20
CA GLY A 354 8.68 4.25 23.45
C GLY A 354 7.83 3.53 24.50
N TYR A 355 7.47 4.24 25.57
CA TYR A 355 6.63 3.71 26.64
C TYR A 355 5.18 4.22 26.55
N ASP A 356 4.26 3.51 27.19
CA ASP A 356 2.99 4.12 27.63
C ASP A 356 3.12 4.99 28.88
N ASN A 357 2.00 5.65 29.19
CA ASN A 357 1.78 6.38 30.42
C ASN A 357 1.87 5.54 31.70
N LEU A 358 1.99 4.21 31.62
CA LEU A 358 2.17 3.30 32.76
C LEU A 358 3.58 2.70 32.80
N GLY A 359 4.45 3.03 31.85
CA GLY A 359 5.81 2.53 31.77
C GLY A 359 5.98 1.18 31.05
N ASN A 360 4.94 0.64 30.40
CA ASN A 360 5.07 -0.58 29.60
C ASN A 360 5.67 -0.27 28.22
N VAL A 361 6.57 -1.15 27.76
CA VAL A 361 7.14 -1.12 26.41
C VAL A 361 6.15 -1.67 25.38
N VAL A 362 5.39 -2.71 25.75
CA VAL A 362 4.33 -3.28 24.93
C VAL A 362 2.97 -2.94 25.51
N PRO A 363 2.16 -2.16 24.79
CA PRO A 363 0.80 -1.87 25.19
C PRO A 363 -0.08 -3.06 25.57
N PRO A 364 -0.89 -2.97 26.65
CA PRO A 364 -2.01 -3.88 26.82
C PRO A 364 -2.96 -3.87 25.61
N GLY A 365 -3.09 -5.01 24.94
CA GLY A 365 -3.90 -5.19 23.74
C GLY A 365 -3.18 -4.93 22.41
N GLN A 366 -1.87 -4.69 22.43
CA GLN A 366 -1.03 -4.69 21.22
C GLN A 366 0.09 -5.73 21.38
N THR A 367 0.79 -6.02 20.29
CA THR A 367 1.70 -7.19 20.21
C THR A 367 3.16 -6.84 19.98
N LYS A 368 3.49 -5.54 19.87
CA LYS A 368 4.79 -5.06 19.41
C LYS A 368 5.23 -3.83 20.22
N PRO A 369 6.48 -3.76 20.67
CA PRO A 369 7.07 -2.52 21.16
C PRO A 369 7.43 -1.57 20.00
N PHE A 370 7.67 -0.31 20.35
CA PHE A 370 8.05 0.73 19.39
C PHE A 370 9.27 1.50 19.91
N LEU A 371 10.12 1.94 19.00
CA LEU A 371 11.19 2.91 19.26
C LEU A 371 10.57 4.29 19.47
N ASP A 372 11.20 5.15 20.28
CA ASP A 372 10.78 6.55 20.48
C ASP A 372 11.14 7.40 19.24
N PRO A 373 10.16 7.88 18.44
CA PRO A 373 10.43 8.71 17.26
C PRO A 373 11.09 10.07 17.55
N ALA A 374 11.05 10.52 18.80
CA ALA A 374 11.70 11.76 19.25
C ALA A 374 13.19 11.54 19.61
N ASN A 375 13.65 10.30 19.72
CA ASN A 375 15.03 9.98 20.07
C ASN A 375 15.95 10.19 18.83
N PRO A 376 16.96 11.09 18.91
CA PRO A 376 17.83 11.38 17.78
C PRO A 376 18.71 10.18 17.36
N GLU A 377 19.09 9.29 18.28
CA GLU A 377 19.88 8.11 17.96
C GLU A 377 19.06 7.07 17.21
N VAL A 378 17.79 6.87 17.60
CA VAL A 378 16.80 6.07 16.86
C VAL A 378 16.67 6.57 15.43
N ARG A 379 16.48 7.88 15.24
CA ARG A 379 16.36 8.49 13.91
C ARG A 379 17.64 8.28 13.10
N SER A 380 18.81 8.50 13.70
CA SER A 380 20.11 8.28 13.04
C SER A 380 20.28 6.82 12.61
N TYR A 381 19.94 5.87 13.47
CA TYR A 381 19.96 4.44 13.15
C TYR A 381 19.07 4.11 11.95
N LEU A 382 17.80 4.53 11.98
CA LEU A 382 16.85 4.24 10.90
C LEU A 382 17.27 4.92 9.59
N MET A 383 17.74 6.17 9.62
CA MET A 383 18.25 6.86 8.44
C MET A 383 19.47 6.16 7.83
N ARG A 384 20.40 5.68 8.66
CA ARG A 384 21.55 4.89 8.16
C ARG A 384 21.11 3.56 7.56
N LEU A 385 20.15 2.87 8.17
CA LEU A 385 19.61 1.61 7.66
C LEU A 385 18.89 1.78 6.32
N ILE A 386 18.07 2.83 6.19
CA ILE A 386 17.40 3.16 4.93
C ILE A 386 18.43 3.55 3.86
N SER A 387 19.40 4.40 4.21
CA SER A 387 20.49 4.78 3.30
C SER A 387 21.30 3.57 2.84
N GLU A 388 21.57 2.61 3.72
CA GLU A 388 22.27 1.36 3.38
C GLU A 388 21.50 0.57 2.32
N ILE A 389 20.18 0.44 2.48
CA ILE A 389 19.32 -0.25 1.51
C ILE A 389 19.36 0.45 0.15
N ILE A 390 19.13 1.77 0.12
CA ILE A 390 19.09 2.56 -1.12
C ILE A 390 20.45 2.55 -1.84
N THR A 391 21.55 2.52 -1.09
CA THR A 391 22.91 2.56 -1.67
C THR A 391 23.34 1.20 -2.19
N ASN A 392 23.02 0.11 -1.48
CA ASN A 392 23.58 -1.21 -1.76
C ASN A 392 22.69 -2.08 -2.66
N TYR A 393 21.41 -1.72 -2.84
CA TYR A 393 20.44 -2.50 -3.60
C TYR A 393 19.74 -1.62 -4.64
N GLU A 394 19.56 -2.15 -5.84
CA GLU A 394 18.84 -1.48 -6.93
C GLU A 394 17.31 -1.61 -6.76
N VAL A 395 16.81 -1.26 -5.58
CA VAL A 395 15.37 -1.20 -5.32
C VAL A 395 14.73 -0.06 -6.12
N ASP A 396 13.52 -0.29 -6.62
CA ASP A 396 12.71 0.71 -7.35
C ASP A 396 11.99 1.66 -6.39
N GLY A 397 11.83 1.24 -5.13
CA GLY A 397 11.15 2.03 -4.13
C GLY A 397 11.46 1.65 -2.69
N LEU A 398 11.03 2.52 -1.79
CA LEU A 398 10.98 2.30 -0.36
C LEU A 398 9.53 2.38 0.11
N GLN A 399 9.12 1.45 0.98
CA GLN A 399 7.83 1.52 1.64
C GLN A 399 7.99 1.57 3.16
N LEU A 400 7.58 2.71 3.73
CA LEU A 400 7.56 2.90 5.18
C LEU A 400 6.25 2.36 5.76
N ASP A 401 6.37 1.34 6.59
CA ASP A 401 5.29 0.82 7.42
C ASP A 401 5.61 1.04 8.89
N TYR A 402 4.61 0.93 9.76
CA TYR A 402 4.70 1.27 11.17
C TYR A 402 5.34 2.66 11.40
N ILE A 403 5.14 3.56 10.44
CA ILE A 403 5.53 4.98 10.48
C ILE A 403 4.48 5.75 11.29
N ARG A 404 4.40 5.41 12.57
CA ARG A 404 3.35 5.83 13.51
C ARG A 404 3.74 5.50 14.95
N TYR A 405 2.95 5.99 15.88
CA TYR A 405 2.93 5.48 17.25
C TYR A 405 1.98 4.27 17.37
N PRO A 406 2.04 3.50 18.48
CA PRO A 406 1.02 2.52 18.84
C PRO A 406 -0.38 3.14 18.89
N PHE A 407 -1.43 2.31 18.76
CA PHE A 407 -2.80 2.79 18.86
C PHE A 407 -3.06 3.45 20.23
N GLN A 408 -3.60 4.66 20.22
CA GLN A 408 -4.01 5.43 21.39
C GLN A 408 -5.47 5.11 21.73
N ASP A 409 -5.75 4.95 23.01
CA ASP A 409 -7.09 4.92 23.58
C ASP A 409 -7.10 5.64 24.94
N PRO A 410 -7.07 6.98 24.94
CA PRO A 410 -7.03 7.76 26.18
C PRO A 410 -8.28 7.54 27.05
N GLY A 411 -9.43 7.20 26.45
CA GLY A 411 -10.65 6.87 27.18
C GLY A 411 -10.53 5.60 28.02
N ALA A 412 -9.69 4.65 27.59
CA ALA A 412 -9.29 3.48 28.38
C ALA A 412 -8.00 3.69 29.18
N GLY A 413 -7.49 4.92 29.30
CA GLY A 413 -6.26 5.24 30.00
C GLY A 413 -4.99 4.72 29.31
N ARG A 414 -5.05 4.40 28.01
CA ARG A 414 -3.94 3.85 27.22
C ARG A 414 -3.40 4.90 26.26
N SER A 415 -2.23 5.45 26.54
CA SER A 415 -1.56 6.41 25.65
C SER A 415 -0.07 6.11 25.54
N TYR A 416 0.53 6.30 24.37
CA TYR A 416 1.93 6.02 24.06
C TYR A 416 2.75 7.26 23.72
N GLY A 417 4.06 7.07 23.65
CA GLY A 417 5.02 8.09 23.27
C GLY A 417 5.73 8.73 24.46
N TYR A 418 5.70 8.08 25.61
CA TYR A 418 6.35 8.54 26.85
C TYR A 418 7.81 8.07 26.95
N GLY A 419 8.48 7.92 25.79
CA GLY A 419 9.92 7.68 25.71
C GLY A 419 10.72 8.80 26.39
N THR A 420 11.92 8.48 26.87
CA THR A 420 12.77 9.42 27.62
C THR A 420 13.04 10.70 26.83
N ALA A 421 13.37 10.56 25.54
CA ALA A 421 13.65 11.68 24.66
C ALA A 421 12.38 12.52 24.38
N ALA A 422 11.25 11.88 24.09
CA ALA A 422 9.99 12.57 23.86
C ALA A 422 9.53 13.38 25.07
N ARG A 423 9.57 12.80 26.27
CA ARG A 423 9.21 13.48 27.53
C ARG A 423 10.10 14.68 27.79
N TRP A 424 11.41 14.51 27.65
CA TRP A 424 12.38 15.59 27.85
C TRP A 424 12.15 16.74 26.85
N ARG A 425 12.01 16.43 25.55
CA ARG A 425 11.80 17.44 24.50
C ARG A 425 10.49 18.20 24.71
N PHE A 426 9.39 17.50 25.01
CA PHE A 426 8.12 18.15 25.26
C PHE A 426 8.16 19.05 26.50
N ARG A 427 8.80 18.58 27.59
CA ARG A 427 8.98 19.39 28.80
C ARG A 427 9.86 20.61 28.53
N ALA A 428 10.91 20.49 27.73
CA ALA A 428 11.75 21.63 27.36
C ALA A 428 10.96 22.68 26.55
N MET A 429 10.03 22.24 25.69
CA MET A 429 9.20 23.14 24.87
C MET A 429 8.06 23.81 25.64
N THR A 430 7.51 23.13 26.66
CA THR A 430 6.22 23.54 27.27
C THR A 430 6.31 23.80 28.78
N GLY A 431 7.38 23.39 29.43
CA GLY A 431 7.53 23.38 30.89
C GLY A 431 6.87 22.18 31.59
N ILE A 432 6.12 21.33 30.87
CA ILE A 432 5.28 20.28 31.45
C ILE A 432 5.79 18.90 31.04
N ASP A 433 5.91 17.99 32.01
CA ASP A 433 6.13 16.57 31.71
C ASP A 433 4.81 15.97 31.20
N PRO A 434 4.75 15.36 30.01
CA PRO A 434 3.49 14.89 29.44
C PRO A 434 2.83 13.79 30.28
N LEU A 435 3.55 13.09 31.18
CA LEU A 435 2.91 12.17 32.14
C LEU A 435 1.88 12.86 33.04
N GLN A 436 2.05 14.15 33.33
CA GLN A 436 1.08 14.93 34.12
C GLN A 436 -0.26 15.11 33.37
N LEU A 437 -0.25 14.96 32.04
CA LEU A 437 -1.46 15.06 31.21
C LEU A 437 -2.21 13.74 31.14
N ALA A 438 -1.56 12.61 31.40
CA ALA A 438 -2.12 11.28 31.20
C ALA A 438 -3.30 10.96 32.14
N THR A 439 -3.35 11.59 33.32
CA THR A 439 -4.40 11.36 34.33
C THR A 439 -5.66 12.22 34.12
N GLY A 440 -5.68 13.09 33.11
CA GLY A 440 -6.77 14.05 32.92
C GLY A 440 -6.80 15.16 33.98
N PRO A 441 -7.71 16.15 33.86
CA PRO A 441 -7.80 17.26 34.81
C PRO A 441 -8.42 16.87 36.17
N GLY A 442 -8.89 15.63 36.36
CA GLY A 442 -9.60 15.20 37.57
C GLY A 442 -11.07 15.66 37.61
N GLN A 443 -11.90 15.02 38.44
CA GLN A 443 -13.36 15.26 38.46
C GLN A 443 -13.73 16.67 38.98
N ASN A 444 -12.93 17.20 39.92
CA ASN A 444 -13.18 18.49 40.57
C ASN A 444 -12.48 19.67 39.88
N ALA A 445 -11.86 19.48 38.72
CA ALA A 445 -11.21 20.57 37.99
C ALA A 445 -12.22 21.63 37.53
N THR A 446 -11.80 22.88 37.68
CA THR A 446 -12.44 24.07 37.12
C THR A 446 -12.44 24.01 35.58
N GLU A 447 -13.33 24.77 34.94
CA GLU A 447 -13.36 24.83 33.48
C GLU A 447 -12.06 25.40 32.88
N ALA A 448 -11.37 26.28 33.61
CA ALA A 448 -10.07 26.80 33.20
C ALA A 448 -9.01 25.69 33.16
N GLU A 449 -8.94 24.85 34.19
CA GLU A 449 -8.01 23.71 34.25
C GLU A 449 -8.34 22.66 33.18
N ARG A 450 -9.62 22.38 32.95
CA ARG A 450 -10.05 21.47 31.86
C ARG A 450 -9.65 22.01 30.50
N ARG A 451 -9.84 23.31 30.26
CA ARG A 451 -9.43 23.97 29.01
C ARG A 451 -7.92 23.91 28.82
N PHE A 452 -7.16 24.20 29.88
CA PHE A 452 -5.71 24.12 29.85
C PHE A 452 -5.22 22.69 29.55
N HIS A 453 -5.80 21.69 30.21
CA HIS A 453 -5.50 20.29 29.95
C HIS A 453 -5.77 19.90 28.50
N ARG A 454 -6.95 20.25 27.95
CA ARG A 454 -7.28 20.00 26.53
C ARG A 454 -6.24 20.63 25.59
N GLN A 455 -5.93 21.91 25.80
CA GLN A 455 -4.92 22.61 24.97
C GLN A 455 -3.54 21.95 25.04
N MET A 456 -3.11 21.53 26.23
CA MET A 456 -1.81 20.88 26.39
C MET A 456 -1.80 19.44 25.84
N TRP A 457 -2.92 18.74 25.92
CA TRP A 457 -3.11 17.43 25.30
C TRP A 457 -3.07 17.50 23.77
N ASP A 458 -3.70 18.53 23.19
CA ASP A 458 -3.64 18.79 21.75
C ASP A 458 -2.19 19.08 21.33
N ARG A 459 -1.47 19.93 22.09
CA ARG A 459 -0.02 20.16 21.86
C ARG A 459 0.81 18.89 21.97
N TRP A 460 0.49 18.00 22.91
CA TRP A 460 1.18 16.71 23.03
C TRP A 460 0.89 15.78 21.85
N THR A 461 -0.34 15.80 21.35
CA THR A 461 -0.72 15.07 20.13
C THR A 461 0.01 15.62 18.91
N ASP A 462 0.03 16.94 18.74
CA ASP A 462 0.73 17.60 17.63
C ASP A 462 2.25 17.39 17.69
N PHE A 463 2.85 17.42 18.89
CA PHE A 463 4.27 17.09 19.07
C PHE A 463 4.60 15.70 18.50
N ARG A 464 3.78 14.69 18.83
CA ARG A 464 3.99 13.32 18.36
C ARG A 464 3.72 13.17 16.87
N VAL A 465 2.67 13.81 16.34
CA VAL A 465 2.41 13.90 14.89
C VAL A 465 3.62 14.50 14.16
N GLN A 466 4.25 15.53 14.73
CA GLN A 466 5.42 16.17 14.16
C GLN A 466 6.66 15.27 14.18
N GLN A 467 6.85 14.41 15.20
CA GLN A 467 7.98 13.48 15.21
C GLN A 467 7.91 12.50 14.05
N ILE A 468 6.71 12.00 13.74
CA ILE A 468 6.49 11.12 12.59
C ILE A 468 6.65 11.90 11.28
N SER A 469 5.97 13.04 11.14
CA SER A 469 5.94 13.79 9.88
C SER A 469 7.30 14.36 9.48
N SER A 470 8.08 14.85 10.45
CA SER A 470 9.46 15.28 10.20
C SER A 470 10.38 14.13 9.82
N PHE A 471 10.16 12.92 10.36
CA PHE A 471 10.94 11.75 9.96
C PHE A 471 10.65 11.35 8.51
N VAL A 472 9.37 11.34 8.10
CA VAL A 472 8.98 11.10 6.70
C VAL A 472 9.63 12.14 5.77
N GLN A 473 9.66 13.41 6.19
CA GLN A 473 10.35 14.47 5.45
C GLN A 473 11.87 14.20 5.35
N GLU A 474 12.53 13.84 6.45
CA GLU A 474 13.97 13.52 6.46
C GLU A 474 14.29 12.36 5.51
N VAL A 475 13.51 11.27 5.58
CA VAL A 475 13.64 10.12 4.67
C VAL A 475 13.43 10.56 3.22
N SER A 476 12.40 11.35 2.93
CA SER A 476 12.11 11.85 1.58
C SER A 476 13.27 12.67 1.02
N LEU A 477 13.78 13.62 1.80
CA LEU A 477 14.88 14.49 1.39
C LEU A 477 16.18 13.70 1.16
N MET A 478 16.48 12.72 2.01
CA MET A 478 17.65 11.86 1.85
C MET A 478 17.49 10.93 0.64
N ALA A 479 16.35 10.24 0.52
CA ALA A 479 16.09 9.30 -0.57
C ALA A 479 16.19 9.99 -1.93
N ARG A 480 15.55 11.15 -2.10
CA ARG A 480 15.60 11.93 -3.35
C ARG A 480 16.99 12.48 -3.68
N ARG A 481 17.86 12.71 -2.68
CA ARG A 481 19.26 13.09 -2.91
C ARG A 481 20.11 11.92 -3.39
N GLN A 482 19.86 10.72 -2.90
CA GLN A 482 20.61 9.52 -3.26
C GLN A 482 20.13 8.92 -4.59
N ARG A 483 18.81 8.84 -4.76
CA ARG A 483 18.12 8.24 -5.90
C ARG A 483 16.85 9.04 -6.21
N PRO A 484 16.93 10.06 -7.09
CA PRO A 484 15.77 10.89 -7.47
C PRO A 484 14.60 10.10 -8.08
N ASP A 485 14.92 8.96 -8.70
CA ASP A 485 14.02 8.00 -9.33
C ASP A 485 13.39 7.00 -8.35
N LEU A 486 13.79 7.00 -7.07
CA LEU A 486 13.21 6.08 -6.08
C LEU A 486 11.79 6.50 -5.71
N ILE A 487 10.85 5.55 -5.74
CA ILE A 487 9.49 5.77 -5.24
C ILE A 487 9.50 5.69 -3.71
N LEU A 488 9.07 6.74 -3.02
CA LEU A 488 8.80 6.68 -1.58
C LEU A 488 7.30 6.48 -1.31
N SER A 489 6.95 5.39 -0.66
CA SER A 489 5.57 5.04 -0.32
C SER A 489 5.38 4.79 1.17
N THR A 490 4.14 4.91 1.66
CA THR A 490 3.80 4.63 3.06
C THR A 490 2.58 3.71 3.17
N ALA A 491 2.65 2.70 4.03
CA ALA A 491 1.49 1.91 4.43
C ALA A 491 0.74 2.63 5.57
N VAL A 492 -0.53 2.98 5.36
CA VAL A 492 -1.29 3.83 6.29
C VAL A 492 -2.72 3.36 6.48
N PHE A 493 -3.32 3.68 7.64
CA PHE A 493 -4.74 3.40 7.87
C PHE A 493 -5.64 4.39 7.13
N ALA A 494 -6.67 3.87 6.47
CA ALA A 494 -7.71 4.62 5.76
C ALA A 494 -8.72 5.27 6.74
N ARG A 495 -8.26 6.18 7.60
CA ARG A 495 -9.05 6.83 8.66
C ARG A 495 -9.14 8.35 8.47
N PRO A 496 -10.27 9.00 8.84
CA PRO A 496 -10.43 10.45 8.96
C PRO A 496 -9.23 11.13 9.61
N GLU A 497 -8.81 12.30 9.11
CA GLU A 497 -7.61 13.02 9.57
C GLU A 497 -7.55 13.13 11.09
N LEU A 498 -8.63 13.63 11.70
CA LEU A 498 -8.73 13.76 13.15
C LEU A 498 -8.52 12.41 13.85
N GLU A 499 -9.14 11.35 13.35
CA GLU A 499 -8.99 10.03 13.96
C GLU A 499 -7.55 9.51 13.83
N ARG A 500 -6.93 9.58 12.64
CA ARG A 500 -5.55 9.08 12.46
C ARG A 500 -4.53 9.91 13.23
N ARG A 501 -4.68 11.24 13.32
CA ARG A 501 -3.78 12.10 14.11
C ARG A 501 -3.88 11.80 15.60
N HIS A 502 -5.09 11.56 16.13
CA HIS A 502 -5.28 11.28 17.56
C HIS A 502 -5.03 9.82 17.94
N LYS A 503 -5.37 8.85 17.08
CA LYS A 503 -5.23 7.41 17.41
C LYS A 503 -3.88 6.81 17.06
N ILE A 504 -3.18 7.31 16.05
CA ILE A 504 -1.93 6.70 15.58
C ILE A 504 -0.87 7.72 15.14
N GLN A 505 -1.17 9.02 15.22
CA GLN A 505 -0.25 10.10 14.89
C GLN A 505 0.27 10.07 13.44
N GLN A 506 -0.52 9.52 12.51
CA GLN A 506 -0.20 9.58 11.08
C GLN A 506 -0.79 10.83 10.44
N ASP A 507 0.05 11.63 9.79
CA ASP A 507 -0.36 12.80 8.99
C ASP A 507 -0.15 12.69 7.49
N TRP A 508 -0.56 11.56 6.91
CA TRP A 508 -0.25 11.22 5.53
C TRP A 508 -0.87 12.16 4.48
N GLY A 509 -1.94 12.89 4.80
CA GLY A 509 -2.46 13.96 3.94
C GLY A 509 -1.49 15.13 3.79
N THR A 510 -0.83 15.53 4.89
CA THR A 510 0.25 16.51 4.86
C THR A 510 1.47 15.96 4.14
N TRP A 511 1.84 14.69 4.35
CA TRP A 511 2.99 14.09 3.66
C TRP A 511 2.81 14.10 2.13
N ALA A 512 1.60 13.80 1.65
CA ALA A 512 1.26 13.81 0.24
C ALA A 512 1.23 15.23 -0.35
N SER A 513 0.52 16.16 0.30
CA SER A 513 0.40 17.55 -0.18
C SER A 513 1.74 18.31 -0.20
N GLN A 514 2.65 18.00 0.73
CA GLN A 514 4.02 18.52 0.74
C GLN A 514 4.95 17.78 -0.23
N GLY A 515 4.48 16.70 -0.86
CA GLY A 515 5.24 15.89 -1.81
C GLY A 515 6.38 15.10 -1.17
N TYR A 516 6.27 14.79 0.13
CA TYR A 516 7.24 13.94 0.83
C TYR A 516 7.14 12.50 0.35
N VAL A 517 5.95 12.04 -0.02
CA VAL A 517 5.70 10.67 -0.49
C VAL A 517 5.12 10.71 -1.90
N ASP A 518 5.47 9.70 -2.68
CA ASP A 518 4.97 9.49 -4.03
C ASP A 518 3.69 8.67 -3.99
N TRP A 519 3.60 7.64 -3.13
CA TRP A 519 2.39 6.81 -2.98
C TRP A 519 1.88 6.71 -1.53
N ILE A 520 0.57 6.81 -1.36
CA ILE A 520 -0.17 6.47 -0.16
C ILE A 520 -0.82 5.09 -0.37
N VAL A 521 -0.34 4.08 0.35
CA VAL A 521 -0.89 2.73 0.24
C VAL A 521 -1.79 2.46 1.44
N LEU A 522 -3.10 2.38 1.20
CA LEU A 522 -4.11 2.27 2.24
C LEU A 522 -4.24 0.83 2.75
N MET A 523 -4.22 0.63 4.06
CA MET A 523 -4.62 -0.64 4.69
C MET A 523 -6.15 -0.69 4.83
N SER A 524 -6.84 -0.71 3.69
CA SER A 524 -8.31 -0.71 3.57
C SER A 524 -8.91 -2.11 3.72
N TYR A 525 -8.52 -2.82 4.78
CA TYR A 525 -8.90 -4.22 4.97
C TYR A 525 -10.37 -4.34 5.40
N ALA A 526 -11.17 -5.03 4.59
CA ALA A 526 -12.60 -5.23 4.81
C ALA A 526 -13.05 -6.64 4.41
N GLU A 527 -14.04 -7.16 5.13
CA GLU A 527 -14.62 -8.50 4.88
C GLU A 527 -15.50 -8.55 3.62
N ASP A 528 -16.04 -7.42 3.17
CA ASP A 528 -16.88 -7.31 1.98
C ASP A 528 -16.56 -6.07 1.13
N THR A 529 -17.04 -6.07 -0.11
CA THR A 529 -16.77 -5.01 -1.11
C THR A 529 -17.40 -3.67 -0.75
N ASN A 530 -18.57 -3.66 -0.10
CA ASN A 530 -19.22 -2.41 0.30
C ASN A 530 -18.41 -1.70 1.38
N ARG A 531 -17.93 -2.46 2.37
CA ARG A 531 -17.12 -1.93 3.45
C ARG A 531 -15.78 -1.48 2.92
N PHE A 532 -15.19 -2.23 1.99
CA PHE A 532 -14.01 -1.81 1.25
C PHE A 532 -14.23 -0.45 0.55
N ALA A 533 -15.29 -0.33 -0.26
CA ALA A 533 -15.64 0.91 -0.97
C ALA A 533 -15.81 2.10 -0.02
N GLN A 534 -16.56 1.93 1.07
CA GLN A 534 -16.73 2.97 2.11
C GLN A 534 -15.41 3.43 2.74
N LEU A 535 -14.42 2.53 2.87
CA LEU A 535 -13.12 2.87 3.43
C LEU A 535 -12.25 3.66 2.45
N VAL A 536 -12.40 3.46 1.13
CA VAL A 536 -11.48 4.00 0.13
C VAL A 536 -12.02 5.23 -0.62
N GLU A 537 -13.34 5.29 -0.86
CA GLU A 537 -14.00 6.35 -1.62
C GLU A 537 -13.69 7.76 -1.11
N PRO A 538 -13.71 8.06 0.21
CA PRO A 538 -13.42 9.42 0.69
C PRO A 538 -12.04 9.94 0.30
N TRP A 539 -11.08 9.04 0.06
CA TRP A 539 -9.69 9.37 -0.28
C TRP A 539 -9.45 9.44 -1.77
N LEU A 540 -10.25 8.70 -2.54
CA LEU A 540 -10.12 8.63 -4.00
C LEU A 540 -10.96 9.70 -4.69
N VAL A 541 -12.16 9.98 -4.17
CA VAL A 541 -13.16 10.85 -4.83
C VAL A 541 -13.23 12.23 -4.19
N SER A 542 -13.26 12.29 -2.85
CA SER A 542 -13.62 13.52 -2.13
C SER A 542 -12.43 14.39 -1.71
N GLN A 543 -11.21 13.87 -1.84
CA GLN A 543 -9.98 14.55 -1.40
C GLN A 543 -8.93 14.51 -2.49
N THR A 544 -8.04 15.51 -2.48
CA THR A 544 -6.87 15.55 -3.37
C THR A 544 -5.59 15.47 -2.56
N PHE A 545 -4.66 14.65 -3.05
CA PHE A 545 -3.36 14.41 -2.44
C PHE A 545 -2.23 14.96 -3.32
N GLY A 546 -2.55 16.00 -4.09
CA GLY A 546 -1.62 16.62 -5.03
C GLY A 546 -1.17 15.61 -6.08
N ARG A 547 0.14 15.38 -6.14
CA ARG A 547 0.77 14.44 -7.08
C ARG A 547 0.96 13.02 -6.51
N ALA A 548 0.60 12.78 -5.25
CA ALA A 548 0.74 11.46 -4.66
C ALA A 548 -0.38 10.54 -5.16
N LEU A 549 -0.04 9.32 -5.54
CA LEU A 549 -1.03 8.31 -5.91
C LEU A 549 -1.58 7.63 -4.66
N VAL A 550 -2.89 7.39 -4.61
CA VAL A 550 -3.53 6.62 -3.54
C VAL A 550 -3.81 5.22 -4.07
N ILE A 551 -3.30 4.21 -3.37
CA ILE A 551 -3.38 2.79 -3.76
C ILE A 551 -4.13 2.04 -2.66
N PRO A 552 -5.38 1.61 -2.91
CA PRO A 552 -6.14 0.75 -2.00
C PRO A 552 -5.46 -0.60 -1.75
N GLY A 553 -5.39 -1.00 -0.49
CA GLY A 553 -4.89 -2.31 -0.06
C GLY A 553 -6.02 -3.27 0.26
N ILE A 554 -5.96 -4.48 -0.29
CA ILE A 554 -6.94 -5.55 -0.14
C ILE A 554 -6.28 -6.68 0.65
N ARG A 555 -6.85 -7.06 1.79
CA ARG A 555 -6.34 -8.19 2.58
C ARG A 555 -6.98 -9.49 2.10
N LEU A 556 -6.15 -10.43 1.68
CA LEU A 556 -6.53 -11.75 1.16
C LEU A 556 -6.81 -12.76 2.27
N LEU A 557 -6.13 -12.67 3.41
CA LEU A 557 -6.33 -13.58 4.54
C LEU A 557 -7.80 -13.56 5.00
N ASN A 558 -8.45 -14.74 4.93
CA ASN A 558 -9.87 -14.97 5.24
C ASN A 558 -10.87 -14.23 4.33
N LEU A 559 -10.42 -13.67 3.19
CA LEU A 559 -11.32 -13.07 2.21
C LEU A 559 -11.71 -14.12 1.15
N PRO A 560 -13.02 -14.36 0.91
CA PRO A 560 -13.45 -15.26 -0.16
C PRO A 560 -12.94 -14.79 -1.52
N GLN A 561 -12.53 -15.73 -2.39
CA GLN A 561 -11.93 -15.38 -3.69
C GLN A 561 -12.84 -14.51 -4.58
N PRO A 562 -14.16 -14.77 -4.68
CA PRO A 562 -15.05 -13.87 -5.42
C PRO A 562 -15.08 -12.46 -4.85
N ALA A 563 -15.04 -12.32 -3.52
CA ALA A 563 -14.99 -11.01 -2.87
C ALA A 563 -13.66 -10.28 -3.12
N ALA A 564 -12.53 -11.01 -3.20
CA ALA A 564 -11.24 -10.44 -3.57
C ALA A 564 -11.27 -9.87 -5.01
N LEU A 565 -11.83 -10.64 -5.97
CA LEU A 565 -12.02 -10.14 -7.33
C LEU A 565 -12.97 -8.94 -7.36
N ASP A 566 -14.06 -8.99 -6.61
CA ASP A 566 -15.04 -7.90 -6.55
C ASP A 566 -14.45 -6.60 -5.96
N GLN A 567 -13.55 -6.69 -4.97
CA GLN A 567 -12.79 -5.54 -4.46
C GLN A 567 -11.78 -4.98 -5.48
N ILE A 568 -11.15 -5.85 -6.29
CA ILE A 568 -10.29 -5.41 -7.41
C ILE A 568 -11.13 -4.67 -8.45
N LEU A 569 -12.28 -5.21 -8.83
CA LEU A 569 -13.21 -4.56 -9.78
C LEU A 569 -13.73 -3.23 -9.23
N ALA A 570 -14.10 -3.17 -7.96
CA ALA A 570 -14.49 -1.93 -7.31
C ALA A 570 -13.37 -0.87 -7.37
N THR A 571 -12.11 -1.28 -7.23
CA THR A 571 -10.96 -0.37 -7.36
C THR A 571 -10.82 0.18 -8.79
N ARG A 572 -11.09 -0.64 -9.82
CA ARG A 572 -11.05 -0.21 -11.23
C ARG A 572 -12.18 0.73 -11.64
N ASP A 573 -13.28 0.70 -10.91
CA ASP A 573 -14.42 1.58 -11.14
C ASP A 573 -14.34 2.87 -10.27
N LEU A 574 -13.35 2.96 -9.39
CA LEU A 574 -12.99 4.16 -8.62
C LEU A 574 -11.80 4.90 -9.26
N PRO A 575 -11.54 6.17 -8.89
CA PRO A 575 -10.42 6.93 -9.44
C PRO A 575 -9.09 6.51 -8.79
N ALA A 576 -8.74 5.24 -8.91
CA ALA A 576 -7.51 4.65 -8.38
C ALA A 576 -6.53 4.30 -9.51
N SER A 577 -5.24 4.48 -9.23
CA SER A 577 -4.15 4.12 -10.17
C SER A 577 -3.76 2.64 -10.12
N GLY A 578 -4.34 1.88 -9.19
CA GLY A 578 -4.05 0.46 -8.98
C GLY A 578 -4.48 0.00 -7.59
N TYR A 579 -4.01 -1.18 -7.19
CA TYR A 579 -4.30 -1.81 -5.90
C TYR A 579 -3.07 -2.54 -5.34
N ALA A 580 -3.12 -2.89 -4.06
CA ALA A 580 -2.11 -3.68 -3.37
C ALA A 580 -2.73 -4.87 -2.63
N LEU A 581 -2.22 -6.09 -2.81
CA LEU A 581 -2.72 -7.29 -2.15
C LEU A 581 -1.89 -7.63 -0.90
N PHE A 582 -2.56 -7.90 0.23
CA PHE A 582 -1.93 -8.31 1.49
C PHE A 582 -2.41 -9.72 1.90
N ALA A 583 -1.62 -10.78 1.80
CA ALA A 583 -0.22 -10.83 1.39
C ALA A 583 0.07 -12.04 0.49
N ALA A 584 1.32 -12.16 0.02
CA ALA A 584 1.78 -13.24 -0.86
C ALA A 584 1.50 -14.64 -0.30
N THR A 585 1.56 -14.84 1.02
CA THR A 585 1.21 -16.12 1.65
C THR A 585 -0.25 -16.54 1.44
N ASP A 586 -1.15 -15.58 1.16
CA ASP A 586 -2.59 -15.80 1.01
C ASP A 586 -3.05 -15.78 -0.45
N LEU A 587 -2.13 -15.53 -1.39
CA LEU A 587 -2.37 -15.68 -2.83
C LEU A 587 -2.46 -17.18 -3.18
N ASN A 588 -3.65 -17.75 -3.00
CA ASN A 588 -3.90 -19.16 -3.27
C ASN A 588 -3.99 -19.45 -4.79
N GLN A 589 -3.84 -20.72 -5.15
CA GLN A 589 -3.78 -21.19 -6.54
C GLN A 589 -5.03 -20.82 -7.38
N SER A 590 -6.21 -20.79 -6.77
CA SER A 590 -7.45 -20.47 -7.50
C SER A 590 -7.52 -18.98 -7.86
N LEU A 591 -7.19 -18.11 -6.91
CA LEU A 591 -7.10 -16.67 -7.18
C LEU A 591 -5.94 -16.37 -8.16
N GLU A 592 -4.79 -17.02 -8.01
CA GLU A 592 -3.68 -16.94 -8.96
C GLU A 592 -4.12 -17.32 -10.37
N ALA A 593 -4.78 -18.47 -10.53
CA ALA A 593 -5.26 -18.94 -11.82
C ALA A 593 -6.27 -17.95 -12.44
N MET A 594 -7.16 -17.38 -11.64
CA MET A 594 -8.11 -16.37 -12.09
C MET A 594 -7.39 -15.09 -12.56
N LEU A 595 -6.48 -14.55 -11.75
CA LEU A 595 -5.71 -13.37 -12.09
C LEU A 595 -4.81 -13.60 -13.32
N SER A 596 -4.24 -14.79 -13.48
CA SER A 596 -3.42 -15.10 -14.66
C SER A 596 -4.16 -14.99 -15.98
N ARG A 597 -5.48 -15.22 -15.97
CA ARG A 597 -6.33 -15.08 -17.16
C ARG A 597 -6.80 -13.65 -17.38
N THR A 598 -7.12 -12.92 -16.30
CA THR A 598 -7.71 -11.57 -16.40
C THR A 598 -6.67 -10.46 -16.49
N GLN A 599 -5.48 -10.65 -15.94
CA GLN A 599 -4.46 -9.60 -15.84
C GLN A 599 -3.59 -9.44 -17.10
N GLY A 600 -3.52 -10.47 -17.95
CA GLY A 600 -2.70 -10.47 -19.17
C GLY A 600 -1.20 -10.36 -18.90
N GLN A 601 -0.39 -10.38 -19.96
CA GLN A 601 1.06 -10.17 -19.86
C GLN A 601 1.37 -8.67 -19.78
N THR A 602 2.21 -8.29 -18.82
CA THR A 602 2.62 -6.89 -18.59
C THR A 602 3.52 -6.43 -19.74
N ALA A 603 3.00 -5.62 -20.67
CA ALA A 603 3.77 -5.19 -21.85
C ALA A 603 4.85 -4.13 -21.55
N THR A 604 4.86 -3.51 -20.37
CA THR A 604 5.87 -2.50 -20.03
C THR A 604 6.18 -2.53 -18.53
N PRO A 605 7.46 -2.74 -18.13
CA PRO A 605 7.88 -2.64 -16.73
C PRO A 605 7.65 -1.22 -16.20
N LEU A 606 6.88 -1.07 -15.12
CA LEU A 606 6.76 0.21 -14.40
C LEU A 606 7.95 0.39 -13.45
N ARG A 607 9.17 0.40 -13.98
CA ARG A 607 10.39 0.51 -13.14
C ARG A 607 10.64 1.95 -12.69
N GLY A 608 10.92 2.09 -11.40
CA GLY A 608 11.19 3.36 -10.74
C GLY A 608 10.09 4.42 -10.87
N ASN A 609 10.35 5.59 -10.29
CA ASN A 609 9.53 6.77 -10.43
C ASN A 609 9.87 7.46 -11.75
N SER A 610 9.37 6.95 -12.88
CA SER A 610 9.59 7.58 -14.19
C SER A 610 8.36 8.37 -14.65
N ARG A 611 8.62 9.61 -15.07
CA ARG A 611 7.61 10.49 -15.68
C ARG A 611 6.93 9.83 -16.88
N GLN A 612 7.73 9.13 -17.68
CA GLN A 612 7.25 8.46 -18.88
C GLN A 612 6.29 7.31 -18.56
N ALA A 613 6.58 6.49 -17.55
CA ALA A 613 5.70 5.39 -17.15
C ALA A 613 4.31 5.88 -16.71
N SER A 614 4.25 7.01 -16.00
CA SER A 614 2.99 7.62 -15.58
C SER A 614 2.12 8.02 -16.77
N PHE A 615 2.73 8.64 -17.79
CA PHE A 615 2.04 9.07 -19.01
C PHE A 615 1.67 7.90 -19.92
N GLN A 616 2.50 6.85 -20.00
CA GLN A 616 2.17 5.62 -20.70
C GLN A 616 0.96 4.92 -20.06
N MET A 617 0.89 4.86 -18.73
CA MET A 617 -0.26 4.31 -18.02
C MET A 617 -1.52 5.14 -18.28
N ALA A 618 -1.42 6.47 -18.24
CA ALA A 618 -2.52 7.38 -18.55
C ALA A 618 -3.06 7.16 -19.98
N HIS A 619 -2.16 7.07 -20.97
CA HIS A 619 -2.51 6.80 -22.35
C HIS A 619 -3.19 5.43 -22.53
N ALA A 620 -2.60 4.36 -21.99
CA ALA A 620 -3.16 3.01 -22.10
C ALA A 620 -4.55 2.89 -21.46
N ARG A 621 -4.78 3.54 -20.30
CA ARG A 621 -6.11 3.60 -19.68
C ARG A 621 -7.11 4.36 -20.54
N TYR A 622 -6.67 5.43 -21.20
CA TYR A 622 -7.53 6.18 -22.10
C TYR A 622 -7.91 5.37 -23.34
N GLN A 623 -6.98 4.61 -23.91
CA GLN A 623 -7.26 3.70 -25.02
C GLN A 623 -8.34 2.68 -24.66
N SER A 624 -8.31 2.12 -23.44
CA SER A 624 -9.38 1.23 -22.96
C SER A 624 -10.76 1.93 -22.94
N LEU A 625 -10.83 3.20 -22.51
CA LEU A 625 -12.09 3.96 -22.58
C LEU A 625 -12.55 4.19 -24.02
N GLN A 626 -11.63 4.50 -24.94
CA GLN A 626 -11.99 4.67 -26.35
C GLN A 626 -12.55 3.38 -26.95
N GLN A 627 -11.96 2.23 -26.61
CA GLN A 627 -12.45 0.91 -27.04
C GLN A 627 -13.88 0.63 -26.53
N GLU A 628 -14.14 0.93 -25.26
CA GLU A 628 -15.48 0.79 -24.68
C GLU A 628 -16.51 1.69 -25.37
N TRP A 629 -16.19 2.96 -25.57
CA TRP A 629 -17.08 3.90 -26.26
C TRP A 629 -17.31 3.50 -27.71
N ASN A 630 -16.28 3.02 -28.41
CA ASN A 630 -16.41 2.56 -29.78
C ASN A 630 -17.35 1.34 -29.88
N LEU A 631 -17.22 0.36 -28.96
CA LEU A 631 -18.12 -0.80 -28.90
C LEU A 631 -19.59 -0.37 -28.69
N LEU A 632 -19.82 0.56 -27.76
CA LEU A 632 -21.17 1.01 -27.46
C LEU A 632 -21.77 1.83 -28.60
N LEU A 633 -20.98 2.67 -29.28
CA LEU A 633 -21.46 3.41 -30.46
C LEU A 633 -21.80 2.48 -31.62
N SER A 634 -20.93 1.51 -31.93
CA SER A 634 -21.17 0.55 -33.02
C SER A 634 -22.42 -0.30 -32.75
N ASN A 635 -22.68 -0.64 -31.49
CA ASN A 635 -23.85 -1.40 -31.08
C ASN A 635 -25.09 -0.53 -30.86
N ARG A 636 -25.01 0.78 -31.10
CA ARG A 636 -26.10 1.74 -30.84
C ARG A 636 -26.58 1.72 -29.38
N GLN A 637 -25.65 1.58 -28.45
CA GLN A 637 -25.87 1.55 -27.00
C GLN A 637 -25.33 2.79 -26.28
N LEU A 638 -24.81 3.77 -27.01
CA LEU A 638 -24.42 5.09 -26.52
C LEU A 638 -25.06 6.15 -27.41
N TRP A 639 -25.82 7.06 -26.82
CA TRP A 639 -26.51 8.14 -27.53
C TRP A 639 -26.22 9.49 -26.88
N MET A 640 -26.00 10.48 -27.74
CA MET A 640 -25.95 11.89 -27.39
C MET A 640 -26.75 12.68 -28.43
N GLU A 641 -27.13 13.92 -28.12
CA GLU A 641 -27.69 14.82 -29.13
C GLU A 641 -26.64 15.08 -30.24
N GLN A 642 -27.03 15.08 -31.52
CA GLN A 642 -26.08 15.21 -32.63
C GLN A 642 -25.13 16.42 -32.56
N PRO A 643 -25.59 17.62 -32.15
CA PRO A 643 -24.71 18.78 -31.97
C PRO A 643 -23.60 18.55 -30.93
N VAL A 644 -23.76 17.57 -30.03
CA VAL A 644 -22.80 17.19 -28.99
C VAL A 644 -21.97 15.97 -29.43
N LEU A 645 -22.61 14.97 -30.04
CA LEU A 645 -21.98 13.69 -30.38
C LEU A 645 -20.76 13.83 -31.30
N THR A 646 -20.91 14.57 -32.41
CA THR A 646 -19.83 14.70 -33.40
C THR A 646 -18.62 15.45 -32.83
N PRO A 647 -18.78 16.64 -32.21
CA PRO A 647 -17.67 17.31 -31.53
C PRO A 647 -17.03 16.49 -30.41
N TRP A 648 -17.83 15.72 -29.66
CA TRP A 648 -17.32 14.86 -28.60
C TRP A 648 -16.41 13.76 -29.14
N VAL A 649 -16.81 13.05 -30.21
CA VAL A 649 -15.98 12.02 -30.86
C VAL A 649 -14.66 12.61 -31.38
N GLU A 650 -14.69 13.83 -31.93
CA GLU A 650 -13.46 14.53 -32.33
C GLU A 650 -12.52 14.80 -31.14
N GLU A 651 -13.05 15.33 -30.03
CA GLU A 651 -12.24 15.62 -28.85
C GLU A 651 -11.72 14.34 -28.19
N VAL A 652 -12.50 13.25 -28.22
CA VAL A 652 -12.06 11.93 -27.75
C VAL A 652 -10.84 11.45 -28.53
N ASN A 653 -10.90 11.48 -29.86
CA ASN A 653 -9.78 11.01 -30.69
C ASN A 653 -8.54 11.90 -30.54
N ARG A 654 -8.72 13.23 -30.53
CA ARG A 654 -7.61 14.17 -30.31
C ARG A 654 -6.95 14.00 -28.94
N LEU A 655 -7.71 13.62 -27.91
CA LEU A 655 -7.13 13.37 -26.58
C LEU A 655 -6.27 12.10 -26.58
N GLY A 656 -6.69 11.07 -27.29
CA GLY A 656 -5.87 9.89 -27.52
C GLY A 656 -4.53 10.25 -28.16
N GLU A 657 -4.56 11.05 -29.21
CA GLU A 657 -3.35 11.55 -29.91
C GLU A 657 -2.45 12.41 -28.99
N ASP A 658 -3.04 13.32 -28.19
CA ASP A 658 -2.29 14.16 -27.25
C ASP A 658 -1.62 13.32 -26.14
N LEU A 659 -2.32 12.30 -25.62
CA LEU A 659 -1.79 11.38 -24.61
C LEU A 659 -0.70 10.47 -25.18
N GLU A 660 -0.86 9.98 -26.42
CA GLU A 660 0.15 9.20 -27.12
C GLU A 660 1.44 10.02 -27.29
N ALA A 661 1.32 11.24 -27.80
CA ALA A 661 2.46 12.15 -27.99
C ALA A 661 3.13 12.52 -26.66
N LEU A 662 2.35 12.68 -25.58
CA LEU A 662 2.86 12.94 -24.25
C LEU A 662 3.62 11.73 -23.65
N ALA A 663 3.10 10.52 -23.86
CA ALA A 663 3.72 9.28 -23.42
C ALA A 663 5.02 8.96 -24.19
N ALA A 664 5.06 9.31 -25.48
CA ALA A 664 6.24 9.14 -26.33
C ALA A 664 7.35 10.13 -25.97
N GLU A 665 7.02 11.41 -25.84
CA GLU A 665 7.98 12.47 -25.50
C GLU A 665 7.35 13.46 -24.49
N PRO A 666 7.63 13.26 -23.19
CA PRO A 666 7.11 14.07 -22.09
C PRO A 666 7.50 15.55 -22.18
N SER A 667 6.51 16.46 -22.15
CA SER A 667 6.78 17.91 -22.00
C SER A 667 5.68 18.63 -21.22
N ALA A 668 6.03 19.77 -20.60
CA ALA A 668 5.05 20.58 -19.87
C ALA A 668 3.93 21.13 -20.76
N ARG A 669 4.24 21.44 -22.03
CA ARG A 669 3.25 21.87 -23.02
C ARG A 669 2.28 20.75 -23.36
N ARG A 670 2.77 19.57 -23.76
CA ARG A 670 1.91 18.43 -24.09
C ARG A 670 1.04 17.99 -22.91
N SER A 671 1.60 18.02 -21.69
CA SER A 671 0.83 17.70 -20.47
C SER A 671 -0.33 18.67 -20.25
N ARG A 672 -0.07 19.97 -20.45
CA ARG A 672 -1.12 21.01 -20.38
C ARG A 672 -2.19 20.81 -21.45
N ASP A 673 -1.79 20.55 -22.69
CA ASP A 673 -2.71 20.35 -23.81
C ASP A 673 -3.60 19.12 -23.58
N ALA A 674 -3.01 18.00 -23.15
CA ALA A 674 -3.74 16.78 -22.78
C ALA A 674 -4.73 17.01 -21.63
N LYS A 675 -4.34 17.72 -20.56
CA LYS A 675 -5.24 18.05 -19.43
C LYS A 675 -6.41 18.94 -19.85
N LEU A 676 -6.15 19.98 -20.66
CA LEU A 676 -7.21 20.85 -21.18
C LEU A 676 -8.22 20.08 -22.02
N ARG A 677 -7.76 19.11 -22.81
CA ARG A 677 -8.66 18.29 -23.64
C ARG A 677 -9.37 17.21 -22.84
N LEU A 678 -8.72 16.62 -21.84
CA LEU A 678 -9.35 15.73 -20.85
C LEU A 678 -10.56 16.40 -20.19
N GLU A 679 -10.44 17.67 -19.83
CA GLU A 679 -11.56 18.43 -19.25
C GLU A 679 -12.75 18.57 -20.20
N LYS A 680 -12.50 18.79 -21.50
CA LYS A 680 -13.56 18.87 -22.52
C LYS A 680 -14.28 17.54 -22.70
N VAL A 681 -13.52 16.45 -22.82
CA VAL A 681 -14.09 15.09 -22.94
C VAL A 681 -14.93 14.76 -21.70
N ARG A 682 -14.42 15.09 -20.51
CA ARG A 682 -15.13 14.90 -19.23
C ARG A 682 -16.40 15.73 -19.14
N SER A 683 -16.37 17.01 -19.52
CA SER A 683 -17.51 17.92 -19.43
C SER A 683 -18.68 17.45 -20.29
N ALA A 684 -18.41 17.00 -21.52
CA ALA A 684 -19.44 16.51 -22.43
C ALA A 684 -20.16 15.26 -21.91
N LEU A 685 -19.51 14.41 -21.10
CA LEU A 685 -20.18 13.27 -20.46
C LEU A 685 -21.26 13.69 -19.45
N ASN A 686 -21.26 14.95 -19.01
CA ASN A 686 -22.29 15.52 -18.14
C ASN A 686 -23.48 16.10 -18.94
N GLU A 687 -23.38 16.18 -20.27
CA GLU A 687 -24.39 16.75 -21.16
C GLU A 687 -25.30 15.66 -21.74
N ARG A 688 -26.44 15.39 -21.08
CA ARG A 688 -27.54 14.49 -21.53
C ARG A 688 -27.09 13.24 -22.32
N VAL A 689 -26.11 12.51 -21.79
CA VAL A 689 -25.71 11.21 -22.35
C VAL A 689 -26.72 10.15 -21.94
N LEU A 690 -27.28 9.44 -22.92
CA LEU A 690 -28.06 8.23 -22.70
C LEU A 690 -27.18 7.03 -23.06
N VAL A 691 -27.07 6.06 -22.16
CA VAL A 691 -26.33 4.82 -22.41
C VAL A 691 -27.29 3.65 -22.21
N GLN A 692 -27.42 2.75 -23.19
CA GLN A 692 -28.22 1.53 -23.09
C GLN A 692 -27.51 0.55 -22.19
N THR A 693 -27.71 0.76 -20.92
CA THR A 693 -27.16 -0.07 -19.89
C THR A 693 -28.23 -0.22 -18.89
N THR A 694 -28.12 -1.30 -18.14
CA THR A 694 -29.15 -1.60 -17.21
C THR A 694 -28.95 -0.77 -15.91
N ASN A 695 -27.76 -0.19 -15.69
CA ASN A 695 -27.44 0.81 -14.66
C ASN A 695 -26.61 1.99 -15.21
N SER A 696 -27.26 2.93 -15.91
CA SER A 696 -26.58 4.02 -16.65
C SER A 696 -25.84 4.99 -15.74
N SER A 697 -26.37 5.27 -14.54
CA SER A 697 -25.72 6.13 -13.57
C SER A 697 -24.38 5.56 -13.08
N TYR A 698 -24.34 4.26 -12.78
CA TYR A 698 -23.10 3.61 -12.34
C TYR A 698 -22.03 3.67 -13.43
N ARG A 699 -22.42 3.43 -14.70
CA ARG A 699 -21.47 3.49 -15.82
C ARG A 699 -20.91 4.88 -16.05
N LEU A 700 -21.77 5.91 -16.07
CA LEU A 700 -21.32 7.30 -16.24
C LEU A 700 -20.36 7.70 -15.12
N GLN A 701 -20.69 7.33 -13.87
CA GLN A 701 -19.80 7.57 -12.73
C GLN A 701 -18.47 6.84 -12.87
N THR A 702 -18.48 5.57 -13.31
CA THR A 702 -17.27 4.79 -13.57
C THR A 702 -16.37 5.45 -14.61
N TRP A 703 -16.92 5.96 -15.71
CA TRP A 703 -16.14 6.69 -16.71
C TRP A 703 -15.56 8.00 -16.17
N GLN A 704 -16.34 8.76 -15.39
CA GLN A 704 -15.83 9.96 -14.72
C GLN A 704 -14.67 9.61 -13.78
N HIS A 705 -14.80 8.56 -12.97
CA HIS A 705 -13.75 8.08 -12.08
C HIS A 705 -12.48 7.67 -12.86
N ARG A 706 -12.62 6.93 -13.97
CA ARG A 706 -11.48 6.52 -14.79
C ARG A 706 -10.77 7.71 -15.46
N LEU A 707 -11.51 8.72 -15.90
CA LEU A 707 -10.95 9.98 -16.40
C LEU A 707 -10.21 10.76 -15.29
N THR A 708 -10.74 10.76 -14.07
CA THR A 708 -10.05 11.34 -12.90
C THR A 708 -8.77 10.56 -12.55
N ALA A 709 -8.75 9.23 -12.66
CA ALA A 709 -7.52 8.44 -12.49
C ALA A 709 -6.46 8.80 -13.54
N ILE A 710 -6.86 9.04 -14.80
CA ILE A 710 -5.97 9.53 -15.86
C ILE A 710 -5.41 10.91 -15.49
N GLU A 711 -6.26 11.84 -15.01
CA GLU A 711 -5.81 13.15 -14.54
C GLU A 711 -4.78 13.05 -13.40
N GLN A 712 -5.00 12.16 -12.44
CA GLN A 712 -4.07 11.90 -11.34
C GLN A 712 -2.72 11.37 -11.83
N LEU A 713 -2.72 10.44 -12.81
CA LEU A 713 -1.49 9.95 -13.43
C LEU A 713 -0.72 11.06 -14.17
N LEU A 714 -1.44 11.97 -14.84
CA LEU A 714 -0.83 13.14 -15.47
C LEU A 714 -0.20 14.09 -14.42
N ALA A 715 -0.89 14.34 -13.31
CA ALA A 715 -0.37 15.15 -12.21
C ALA A 715 0.84 14.50 -11.52
N HIS A 716 0.80 13.17 -11.33
CA HIS A 716 1.92 12.40 -10.79
C HIS A 716 3.16 12.52 -11.69
N GLY A 717 3.02 12.23 -12.99
CA GLY A 717 4.11 12.30 -13.95
C GLY A 717 4.76 13.69 -14.08
N GLU A 718 4.00 14.77 -13.94
CA GLU A 718 4.56 16.15 -13.88
C GLU A 718 5.41 16.40 -12.63
N GLY A 719 5.10 15.71 -11.53
CA GLY A 719 5.80 15.83 -10.26
C GLY A 719 7.13 15.11 -10.18
N VAL A 720 7.33 14.13 -11.08
CA VAL A 720 8.57 13.36 -11.20
C VAL A 720 9.63 14.22 -11.90
N ARG A 721 10.80 14.36 -11.26
CA ARG A 721 11.89 15.21 -11.74
C ARG A 721 12.90 14.47 -12.59
#